data_AF-A0A2N1U740-F1
#
_entry.id   AF-A0A2N1U740-F1
#
_cell.length_a   1.000
_cell.length_b   1.000
_cell.length_c   1.000
_cell.angle_alpha   90.00
_cell.angle_beta   90.00
_cell.angle_gamma   90.00
#
_symmetry.space_group_name_H-M   'P 1'
#
loop_
_entity.id
_entity.type
_entity.pdbx_description
1 polymer ?
#
loop_
_entity_poly.entity_id
_entity_poly.type
_entity_poly.pdbx_seq_one_letter_code
_entity_poly.pdbx_strand_id
1 'polypeptide(L)'
;MSRSSFIQKTIYLVCFFISGFAALLYQVVWVRQLEILLGSSTLSATAVVASFMGGMAIGAALASRLIDRIKSPATTFAAVQVMLGIFAFAFPTLVELAGPVISFFYNNATSSYSLAVFSVAFLILLIPTSLMGSTFSLMIKILDPLEANTKTVAKAYALNTLGAATGVFATGFYLMGNLGLRVTSFTGVALNLLLAAVILFTSRFSSGPQPVNASVTQPAQSEHASSENTGYWRFYLATFLMGFAGMAYEILVFRHSMYFLPYVYNNIYLFPAVVFAFCLWIGVGSHVAGWLTIERQQKLLPAALFLQGLYIIFSSHLFLQFDFLNSLFFDNHVWNLFIKACILLMPPAFLSGFCFPVLCRYVMASLPVRSASIFYSCNTIGSVLGPFAATFIFIPLLGIQRSFILIGALPVFIILIAFKTVAGRFSAALIAVIFVILLIRPDPGYIPEAGHELVVYQENRDATAVVTRNRRGEMSLYLNDHEAAGTDYTHYRNQIMMSLVPLALHPDPQQVLVICLGTGVTAGTCFNDDRVRRVTTVEISPSVKQLLPMFYPWNGLASYAEDPDRFNLIIDDGRSFVTSSESKFDIITSEPLHPKRAGTVNLYSREYYQLCRKRLNEGGIVAQWLPYHAMTLDEFRSIVATFASSFKYALLWIGEQGVLVGSDSPLQPNDTAIARLLEKPSVVEVLKRGGYNIELFLAGFWMNKDGMQAYSGEKIRILSDDLPWIEYSLDGSSYDVFSRMIAHRQPPQKLFASLEKYGDKMDEASRENVDFLYYRIHQLAGNEKAAVETAARMMRSRLMSAHFFKMLEIISLDSADQPQSP
;
A
#
# COMPACT_ATOMS: atom_id res chain seq x y z
N MET A 1 -43.52 21.58 5.48
CA MET A 1 -42.26 22.23 5.05
C MET A 1 -42.59 23.21 3.92
N SER A 2 -42.15 24.46 4.00
CA SER A 2 -42.27 25.42 2.89
C SER A 2 -41.31 25.03 1.75
N ARG A 3 -41.63 25.39 0.50
CA ARG A 3 -40.77 25.12 -0.67
C ARG A 3 -39.34 25.66 -0.47
N SER A 4 -39.20 26.81 0.19
CA SER A 4 -37.90 27.41 0.56
C SER A 4 -37.11 26.55 1.56
N SER A 5 -37.76 26.05 2.62
CA SER A 5 -37.10 25.18 3.62
C SER A 5 -36.64 23.84 3.03
N PHE A 6 -37.37 23.30 2.05
CA PHE A 6 -37.00 22.08 1.35
C PHE A 6 -35.75 22.28 0.47
N ILE A 7 -35.70 23.38 -0.28
CA ILE A 7 -34.55 23.72 -1.13
C ILE A 7 -33.30 23.94 -0.28
N GLN A 8 -33.39 24.70 0.81
CA GLN A 8 -32.26 24.95 1.72
C GLN A 8 -31.69 23.66 2.30
N LYS A 9 -32.57 22.77 2.79
CA LYS A 9 -32.16 21.46 3.30
C LYS A 9 -31.43 20.64 2.25
N THR A 10 -31.96 20.57 1.03
CA THR A 10 -31.32 19.84 -0.07
C THR A 10 -29.94 20.39 -0.39
N ILE A 11 -29.77 21.72 -0.40
CA ILE A 11 -28.47 22.37 -0.59
C ILE A 11 -27.49 21.95 0.50
N TYR A 12 -27.87 22.03 1.78
CA TYR A 12 -26.98 21.62 2.88
C TYR A 12 -26.58 20.15 2.81
N LEU A 13 -27.51 19.27 2.43
CA LEU A 13 -27.23 17.85 2.24
C LEU A 13 -26.27 17.57 1.07
N VAL A 14 -26.41 18.28 -0.05
CA VAL A 14 -25.46 18.21 -1.19
C VAL A 14 -24.09 18.76 -0.77
N CYS A 15 -24.05 19.86 -0.04
CA CYS A 15 -22.81 20.38 0.51
C CYS A 15 -22.12 19.38 1.44
N PHE A 16 -22.89 18.61 2.21
CA PHE A 16 -22.34 17.60 3.10
C PHE A 16 -21.79 16.38 2.33
N PHE A 17 -22.43 15.99 1.24
CA PHE A 17 -21.89 14.99 0.32
C PHE A 17 -20.52 15.43 -0.25
N ILE A 18 -20.42 16.65 -0.78
CA ILE A 18 -19.16 17.17 -1.35
C ILE A 18 -18.10 17.35 -0.25
N SER A 19 -18.49 17.73 0.97
CA SER A 19 -17.57 17.77 2.11
C SER A 19 -17.00 16.39 2.43
N GLY A 20 -17.82 15.33 2.38
CA GLY A 20 -17.37 13.95 2.52
C GLY A 20 -16.41 13.54 1.39
N PHE A 21 -16.73 13.91 0.15
CA PHE A 21 -15.87 13.70 -1.02
C PHE A 21 -14.49 14.33 -0.81
N ALA A 22 -14.44 15.61 -0.43
CA ALA A 22 -13.19 16.32 -0.22
C ALA A 22 -12.38 15.71 0.95
N ALA A 23 -13.03 15.35 2.06
CA ALA A 23 -12.37 14.75 3.21
C ALA A 23 -11.61 13.46 2.85
N LEU A 24 -12.23 12.56 2.09
CA LEU A 24 -11.61 11.30 1.70
C LEU A 24 -10.64 11.44 0.53
N LEU A 25 -10.85 12.41 -0.36
CA LEU A 25 -9.83 12.81 -1.33
C LEU A 25 -8.54 13.21 -0.61
N TYR A 26 -8.64 14.09 0.39
CA TYR A 26 -7.47 14.50 1.18
C TYR A 26 -6.86 13.34 1.95
N GLN A 27 -7.67 12.46 2.57
CA GLN A 27 -7.14 11.29 3.27
C GLN A 27 -6.25 10.45 2.34
N VAL A 28 -6.72 10.14 1.14
CA VAL A 28 -5.98 9.31 0.18
C VAL A 28 -4.69 10.03 -0.28
N VAL A 29 -4.75 11.33 -0.58
CA VAL A 29 -3.58 12.10 -1.02
C VAL A 29 -2.55 12.29 0.11
N TRP A 30 -3.00 12.60 1.33
CA TRP A 30 -2.12 12.86 2.48
C TRP A 30 -1.46 11.59 3.00
N VAL A 31 -2.13 10.44 2.94
CA VAL A 31 -1.49 9.14 3.19
C VAL A 31 -0.30 8.97 2.27
N ARG A 32 -0.46 9.20 0.96
CA ARG A 32 0.63 9.10 -0.02
C ARG A 32 1.78 10.06 0.25
N GLN A 33 1.47 11.32 0.55
CA GLN A 33 2.52 12.31 0.85
C GLN A 33 3.28 11.99 2.14
N LEU A 34 2.61 11.47 3.17
CA LEU A 34 3.25 11.06 4.41
C LEU A 34 4.04 9.75 4.24
N GLU A 35 3.58 8.80 3.43
CA GLU A 35 4.33 7.58 3.08
C GLU A 35 5.68 7.89 2.42
N ILE A 36 5.74 8.93 1.58
CA ILE A 36 6.98 9.38 0.92
C ILE A 36 8.03 9.83 1.94
N LEU A 37 7.60 10.43 3.06
CA LEU A 37 8.47 10.93 4.14
C LEU A 37 8.76 9.87 5.21
N LEU A 38 7.70 9.24 5.73
CA LEU A 38 7.73 8.34 6.89
C LEU A 38 7.95 6.87 6.50
N GLY A 39 8.01 6.57 5.20
CA GLY A 39 8.12 5.22 4.66
C GLY A 39 6.78 4.51 4.49
N SER A 40 6.79 3.45 3.68
CA SER A 40 5.64 2.63 3.31
C SER A 40 5.39 1.44 4.27
N SER A 41 6.01 1.48 5.45
CA SER A 41 5.88 0.40 6.44
C SER A 41 4.47 0.32 7.04
N THR A 42 4.09 -0.87 7.54
CA THR A 42 2.81 -1.05 8.23
C THR A 42 2.68 -0.15 9.46
N LEU A 43 3.79 0.14 10.15
CA LEU A 43 3.80 1.05 11.30
C LEU A 43 3.45 2.47 10.87
N SER A 44 4.11 2.97 9.81
CA SER A 44 3.88 4.30 9.26
C SER A 44 2.44 4.44 8.75
N ALA A 45 1.96 3.47 7.97
CA ALA A 45 0.58 3.46 7.47
C ALA A 45 -0.46 3.47 8.62
N THR A 46 -0.25 2.64 9.65
CA THR A 46 -1.18 2.61 10.81
C THR A 46 -1.12 3.93 11.59
N ALA A 47 0.07 4.51 11.79
CA ALA A 47 0.22 5.79 12.47
C ALA A 47 -0.53 6.91 11.76
N VAL A 48 -0.47 6.97 10.43
CA VAL A 48 -1.17 7.97 9.63
C VAL A 48 -2.69 7.81 9.73
N VAL A 49 -3.22 6.60 9.50
CA VAL A 49 -4.67 6.34 9.57
C VAL A 49 -5.21 6.58 10.99
N ALA A 50 -4.48 6.14 12.01
CA ALA A 50 -4.82 6.38 13.41
C ALA A 50 -4.83 7.86 13.76
N SER A 51 -3.86 8.62 13.25
CA SER A 51 -3.80 10.07 13.44
C SER A 51 -4.99 10.76 12.79
N PHE A 52 -5.35 10.32 11.59
CA PHE A 52 -6.50 10.85 10.86
C PHE A 52 -7.81 10.61 11.60
N MET A 53 -8.07 9.36 12.00
CA MET A 53 -9.28 9.01 12.75
C MET A 53 -9.28 9.59 14.16
N GLY A 54 -8.13 9.60 14.83
CA GLY A 54 -7.96 10.17 16.17
C GLY A 54 -8.29 11.66 16.19
N GLY A 55 -7.80 12.41 15.21
CA GLY A 55 -8.16 13.82 15.05
C GLY A 55 -9.65 14.01 14.75
N MET A 56 -10.28 13.19 13.89
CA MET A 56 -11.74 13.25 13.70
C MET A 56 -12.51 13.00 15.01
N ALA A 57 -12.09 12.02 15.82
CA ALA A 57 -12.71 11.73 17.11
C ALA A 57 -12.58 12.93 18.08
N ILE A 58 -11.40 13.54 18.14
CA ILE A 58 -11.12 14.75 18.94
C ILE A 58 -11.99 15.91 18.44
N GLY A 59 -12.03 16.13 17.13
CA GLY A 59 -12.86 17.17 16.50
C GLY A 59 -14.33 17.05 16.84
N ALA A 60 -14.88 15.83 16.76
CA ALA A 60 -16.27 15.55 17.15
C ALA A 60 -16.52 15.78 18.65
N ALA A 61 -15.59 15.36 19.51
CA ALA A 61 -15.69 15.58 20.96
C ALA A 61 -15.60 17.07 21.32
N LEU A 62 -14.67 17.83 20.72
CA LEU A 62 -14.54 19.27 20.92
C LEU A 62 -15.78 20.01 20.41
N ALA A 63 -16.24 19.67 19.21
CA ALA A 63 -17.47 20.22 18.66
C ALA A 63 -18.64 19.96 19.61
N SER A 64 -18.79 18.76 20.18
CA SER A 64 -19.87 18.45 21.14
C SER A 64 -19.92 19.39 22.36
N ARG A 65 -18.77 19.85 22.84
CA ARG A 65 -18.69 20.78 23.99
C ARG A 65 -19.01 22.22 23.60
N LEU A 66 -18.68 22.60 22.37
CA LEU A 66 -18.85 23.96 21.86
C LEU A 66 -20.18 24.16 21.14
N ILE A 67 -20.85 23.07 20.73
CA ILE A 67 -21.99 23.10 19.80
C ILE A 67 -23.11 24.01 20.31
N ASP A 68 -23.40 24.00 21.62
CA ASP A 68 -24.45 24.81 22.23
C ASP A 68 -24.12 26.32 22.21
N ARG A 69 -22.82 26.68 22.20
CA ARG A 69 -22.33 28.08 22.15
C ARG A 69 -22.32 28.67 20.74
N ILE A 70 -22.39 27.84 19.70
CA ILE A 70 -22.29 28.28 18.30
C ILE A 70 -23.62 28.92 17.87
N LYS A 71 -23.62 30.24 17.67
CA LYS A 71 -24.81 31.01 17.25
C LYS A 71 -25.16 30.80 15.77
N SER A 72 -24.14 30.77 14.90
CA SER A 72 -24.30 30.65 13.45
C SER A 72 -23.62 29.37 12.94
N PRO A 73 -24.28 28.20 13.00
CA PRO A 73 -23.65 26.93 12.64
C PRO A 73 -23.31 26.84 11.15
N ALA A 74 -24.12 27.42 10.26
CA ALA A 74 -23.82 27.48 8.83
C ALA A 74 -22.54 28.30 8.52
N THR A 75 -22.40 29.49 9.13
CA THR A 75 -21.18 30.30 9.01
C THR A 75 -19.96 29.61 9.58
N THR A 76 -20.12 28.91 10.71
CA THR A 76 -19.04 28.14 11.34
C THR A 76 -18.61 26.97 10.44
N PHE A 77 -19.58 26.26 9.84
CA PHE A 77 -19.30 25.21 8.86
C PHE A 77 -18.54 25.78 7.65
N ALA A 78 -18.97 26.92 7.09
CA ALA A 78 -18.26 27.56 5.98
C ALA A 78 -16.82 27.95 6.36
N ALA A 79 -16.59 28.49 7.56
CA ALA A 79 -15.26 28.81 8.05
C ALA A 79 -14.39 27.54 8.19
N VAL A 80 -14.95 26.44 8.69
CA VAL A 80 -14.26 25.14 8.74
C VAL A 80 -13.84 24.69 7.34
N GLN A 81 -14.69 24.82 6.32
CA GLN A 81 -14.34 24.47 4.94
C GLN A 81 -13.19 25.33 4.39
N VAL A 82 -13.19 26.65 4.62
CA VAL A 82 -12.08 27.53 4.22
C VAL A 82 -10.78 27.11 4.90
N MET A 83 -10.80 26.85 6.20
CA MET A 83 -9.62 26.41 6.94
C MET A 83 -9.10 25.07 6.41
N LEU A 84 -9.96 24.12 6.08
CA LEU A 84 -9.56 22.86 5.45
C LEU A 84 -8.87 23.10 4.10
N GLY A 85 -9.37 24.03 3.28
CA GLY A 85 -8.72 24.42 2.02
C GLY A 85 -7.33 25.04 2.24
N ILE A 86 -7.17 25.91 3.24
CA ILE A 86 -5.87 26.51 3.59
C ILE A 86 -4.89 25.42 4.05
N PHE A 87 -5.31 24.53 4.94
CA PHE A 87 -4.47 23.43 5.41
C PHE A 87 -4.06 22.48 4.27
N ALA A 88 -5.00 22.11 3.39
CA ALA A 88 -4.72 21.26 2.26
C ALA A 88 -3.73 21.88 1.25
N PHE A 89 -3.80 23.21 1.06
CA PHE A 89 -2.83 23.95 0.25
C PHE A 89 -1.44 23.97 0.89
N ALA A 90 -1.36 24.17 2.21
CA ALA A 90 -0.10 24.21 2.95
C ALA A 90 0.51 22.83 3.24
N PHE A 91 -0.28 21.75 3.10
CA PHE A 91 0.10 20.40 3.52
C PHE A 91 1.43 19.91 2.94
N PRO A 92 1.72 20.04 1.62
CA PRO A 92 3.00 19.58 1.08
C PRO A 92 4.21 20.26 1.74
N THR A 93 4.11 21.57 1.99
CA THR A 93 5.16 22.33 2.68
C THR A 93 5.31 21.92 4.14
N LEU A 94 4.21 21.59 4.83
CA LEU A 94 4.26 21.08 6.20
C LEU A 94 5.00 19.73 6.27
N VAL A 95 4.80 18.84 5.28
CA VAL A 95 5.51 17.57 5.18
C VAL A 95 7.00 17.80 4.93
N GLU A 96 7.37 18.69 4.01
CA GLU A 96 8.77 19.05 3.74
C GLU A 96 9.47 19.61 5.01
N LEU A 97 8.80 20.49 5.75
CA LEU A 97 9.32 21.07 7.00
C LEU A 97 9.46 20.05 8.14
N ALA A 98 8.74 18.94 8.08
CA ALA A 98 8.85 17.87 9.07
C ALA A 98 10.08 16.97 8.84
N GLY A 99 10.62 16.94 7.62
CA GLY A 99 11.78 16.12 7.26
C GLY A 99 13.00 16.29 8.17
N PRO A 100 13.46 17.53 8.46
CA PRO A 100 14.56 17.76 9.38
C PRO A 100 14.31 17.25 10.80
N VAL A 101 13.07 17.33 11.30
CA VAL A 101 12.71 16.82 12.64
C VAL A 101 12.83 15.29 12.67
N ILE A 102 12.27 14.61 11.67
CA ILE A 102 12.38 13.16 11.52
C ILE A 102 13.85 12.73 11.42
N SER A 103 14.64 13.44 10.61
CA SER A 103 16.07 13.18 10.45
C SER A 103 16.84 13.38 11.77
N PHE A 104 16.53 14.41 12.55
CA PHE A 104 17.15 14.63 13.85
C PHE A 104 16.95 13.43 14.79
N PHE A 105 15.71 12.94 14.93
CA PHE A 105 15.41 11.79 15.78
C PHE A 105 16.03 10.49 15.23
N TYR A 106 16.10 10.34 13.90
CA TYR A 106 16.74 9.19 13.26
C TYR A 106 18.20 9.04 13.69
N ASN A 107 18.97 10.11 13.57
CA ASN A 107 20.42 10.10 13.76
C ASN A 107 20.85 10.26 15.23
N ASN A 108 20.06 10.95 16.07
CA ASN A 108 20.47 11.31 17.43
C ASN A 108 19.68 10.59 18.54
N ALA A 109 18.51 10.02 18.24
CA ALA A 109 17.61 9.46 19.24
C ALA A 109 16.81 8.28 18.70
N THR A 110 17.49 7.30 18.10
CA THR A 110 16.89 6.18 17.35
C THR A 110 15.86 5.40 18.18
N SER A 111 16.06 5.24 19.49
CA SER A 111 15.07 4.60 20.38
C SER A 111 13.73 5.33 20.47
N SER A 112 13.71 6.63 20.18
CA SER A 112 12.50 7.48 20.14
C SER A 112 11.99 7.74 18.73
N TYR A 113 12.63 7.19 17.69
CA TYR A 113 12.29 7.45 16.29
C TYR A 113 10.83 7.11 15.96
N SER A 114 10.37 5.90 16.33
CA SER A 114 8.99 5.49 16.06
C SER A 114 7.96 6.39 16.74
N LEU A 115 8.26 6.86 17.96
CA LEU A 115 7.40 7.83 18.66
C LEU A 115 7.42 9.19 17.97
N ALA A 116 8.57 9.64 17.47
CA ALA A 116 8.70 10.87 16.70
C ALA A 116 7.90 10.80 15.39
N VAL A 117 8.00 9.70 14.64
CA VAL A 117 7.20 9.44 13.43
C VAL A 117 5.71 9.55 13.71
N PHE A 118 5.23 8.84 14.75
CA PHE A 118 3.82 8.92 15.16
C PHE A 118 3.42 10.35 15.56
N SER A 119 4.25 11.02 16.36
CA SER A 119 3.97 12.36 16.87
C SER A 119 3.92 13.39 15.74
N VAL A 120 4.83 13.32 14.78
CA VAL A 120 4.85 14.20 13.61
C VAL A 120 3.62 13.98 12.73
N ALA A 121 3.31 12.71 12.39
CA ALA A 121 2.10 12.38 11.64
C ALA A 121 0.85 12.89 12.35
N PHE A 122 0.75 12.66 13.66
CA PHE A 122 -0.37 13.11 14.49
C PHE A 122 -0.49 14.62 14.51
N LEU A 123 0.59 15.36 14.78
CA LEU A 123 0.55 16.81 14.89
C LEU A 123 0.21 17.50 13.56
N ILE A 124 0.76 17.01 12.44
CA ILE A 124 0.44 17.53 11.11
C ILE A 124 -1.03 17.31 10.77
N LEU A 125 -1.57 16.13 11.08
CA LEU A 125 -2.95 15.77 10.76
C LEU A 125 -3.98 16.27 11.77
N LEU A 126 -3.58 16.54 13.02
CA LEU A 126 -4.51 16.81 14.13
C LEU A 126 -5.50 17.93 13.81
N ILE A 127 -5.01 19.06 13.32
CA ILE A 127 -5.85 20.23 13.05
C ILE A 127 -6.83 19.96 11.90
N PRO A 128 -6.40 19.62 10.67
CA PRO A 128 -7.33 19.40 9.57
C PRO A 128 -8.33 18.27 9.86
N THR A 129 -7.91 17.21 10.53
CA THR A 129 -8.79 16.06 10.79
C THR A 129 -9.76 16.34 11.95
N SER A 130 -9.36 17.16 12.94
CA SER A 130 -10.30 17.70 13.94
C SER A 130 -11.35 18.61 13.31
N LEU A 131 -10.94 19.45 12.35
CA LEU A 131 -11.88 20.25 11.57
C LEU A 131 -12.86 19.36 10.80
N MET A 132 -12.38 18.30 10.13
CA MET A 132 -13.24 17.30 9.47
C MET A 132 -14.20 16.63 10.45
N GLY A 133 -13.73 16.18 11.63
CA GLY A 133 -14.58 15.57 12.65
C GLY A 133 -15.67 16.49 13.21
N SER A 134 -15.44 17.81 13.18
CA SER A 134 -16.44 18.80 13.59
C SER A 134 -17.58 18.98 12.58
N THR A 135 -17.36 18.67 11.30
CA THR A 135 -18.34 18.92 10.22
C THR A 135 -19.65 18.17 10.42
N PHE A 136 -19.61 16.92 10.90
CA PHE A 136 -20.80 16.14 11.22
C PHE A 136 -21.64 16.83 12.30
N SER A 137 -21.00 17.27 13.38
CA SER A 137 -21.67 17.94 14.50
C SER A 137 -22.35 19.24 14.07
N LEU A 138 -21.66 20.04 13.26
CA LEU A 138 -22.18 21.29 12.72
C LEU A 138 -23.37 21.03 11.76
N MET A 139 -23.26 20.02 10.90
CA MET A 139 -24.33 19.67 9.95
C MET A 139 -25.58 19.17 10.66
N ILE A 140 -25.46 18.33 11.69
CA ILE A 140 -26.61 17.93 12.50
C ILE A 140 -27.29 19.17 13.10
N LYS A 141 -26.54 20.12 13.68
CA LYS A 141 -27.13 21.36 14.23
C LYS A 141 -27.83 22.22 13.17
N ILE A 142 -27.32 22.26 11.93
CA ILE A 142 -27.95 22.99 10.81
C ILE A 142 -29.27 22.34 10.40
N LEU A 143 -29.33 21.02 10.37
CA LEU A 143 -30.47 20.26 9.86
C LEU A 143 -31.54 19.95 10.92
N ASP A 144 -31.19 19.95 12.21
CA ASP A 144 -32.09 19.64 13.35
C ASP A 144 -33.39 20.47 13.32
N PRO A 145 -33.37 21.80 13.07
CA PRO A 145 -34.60 22.59 12.97
C PRO A 145 -35.47 22.27 11.74
N LEU A 146 -34.92 21.56 10.74
CA LEU A 146 -35.54 21.34 9.42
C LEU A 146 -36.16 19.94 9.28
N GLU A 147 -35.81 18.98 10.13
CA GLU A 147 -36.34 17.62 10.11
C GLU A 147 -36.13 16.94 11.47
N ALA A 148 -37.11 16.14 11.91
CA ALA A 148 -37.03 15.38 13.15
C ALA A 148 -35.69 14.62 13.25
N ASN A 149 -35.05 14.74 14.41
CA ASN A 149 -33.65 14.41 14.71
C ASN A 149 -33.22 13.05 14.14
N THR A 150 -34.14 12.09 14.11
CA THR A 150 -33.90 10.72 13.71
C THR A 150 -33.75 10.46 12.21
N LYS A 151 -34.46 11.17 11.35
CA LYS A 151 -34.25 11.09 9.89
C LYS A 151 -33.05 11.94 9.49
N THR A 152 -32.81 13.04 10.21
CA THR A 152 -31.69 13.95 10.01
C THR A 152 -30.34 13.26 10.18
N VAL A 153 -30.13 12.54 11.29
CA VAL A 153 -28.87 11.81 11.55
C VAL A 153 -28.60 10.77 10.48
N ALA A 154 -29.60 9.95 10.14
CA ALA A 154 -29.48 8.90 9.15
C ALA A 154 -29.15 9.45 7.74
N LYS A 155 -29.81 10.52 7.31
CA LYS A 155 -29.56 11.16 6.00
C LYS A 155 -28.22 11.88 5.94
N ALA A 156 -27.86 12.61 7.00
CA ALA A 156 -26.58 13.31 7.07
C ALA A 156 -25.43 12.30 7.04
N TYR A 157 -25.49 11.26 7.89
CA TYR A 157 -24.48 10.20 7.90
C TYR A 157 -24.41 9.45 6.56
N ALA A 158 -25.56 9.15 5.95
CA ALA A 158 -25.60 8.50 4.63
C ALA A 158 -24.91 9.34 3.55
N LEU A 159 -25.31 10.61 3.38
CA LEU A 159 -24.80 11.43 2.27
C LEU A 159 -23.33 11.81 2.42
N ASN A 160 -22.86 12.09 3.64
CA ASN A 160 -21.44 12.32 3.86
C ASN A 160 -20.62 11.07 3.56
N THR A 161 -21.09 9.89 3.97
CA THR A 161 -20.37 8.63 3.75
C THR A 161 -20.42 8.19 2.27
N LEU A 162 -21.53 8.44 1.57
CA LEU A 162 -21.59 8.24 0.11
C LEU A 162 -20.67 9.19 -0.64
N GLY A 163 -20.61 10.46 -0.22
CA GLY A 163 -19.68 11.45 -0.77
C GLY A 163 -18.23 11.03 -0.56
N ALA A 164 -17.92 10.57 0.65
CA ALA A 164 -16.63 9.97 1.01
C ALA A 164 -16.28 8.79 0.09
N ALA A 165 -17.20 7.85 -0.14
CA ALA A 165 -17.00 6.74 -1.08
C ALA A 165 -16.63 7.28 -2.48
N THR A 166 -17.44 8.19 -3.03
CA THR A 166 -17.16 8.79 -4.35
C THR A 166 -15.82 9.51 -4.40
N GLY A 167 -15.42 10.17 -3.30
CA GLY A 167 -14.12 10.84 -3.15
C GLY A 167 -12.96 9.86 -3.25
N VAL A 168 -13.01 8.74 -2.51
CA VAL A 168 -12.00 7.68 -2.59
C VAL A 168 -11.91 7.09 -3.99
N PHE A 169 -13.05 6.77 -4.60
CA PHE A 169 -13.10 6.19 -5.93
C PHE A 169 -12.49 7.12 -6.98
N ALA A 170 -12.94 8.37 -7.04
CA ALA A 170 -12.41 9.35 -7.97
C ALA A 170 -10.90 9.56 -7.78
N THR A 171 -10.46 9.66 -6.52
CA THR A 171 -9.06 9.94 -6.17
C THR A 171 -8.15 8.77 -6.51
N GLY A 172 -8.49 7.57 -6.03
CA GLY A 172 -7.69 6.35 -6.18
C GLY A 172 -7.69 5.76 -7.58
N PHE A 173 -8.79 5.87 -8.33
CA PHE A 173 -8.90 5.26 -9.66
C PHE A 173 -8.62 6.22 -10.81
N TYR A 174 -8.74 7.54 -10.61
CA TYR A 174 -8.67 8.50 -11.71
C TYR A 174 -7.75 9.69 -11.44
N LEU A 175 -7.96 10.44 -10.37
CA LEU A 175 -7.30 11.74 -10.19
C LEU A 175 -5.78 11.60 -9.98
N MET A 176 -5.33 10.74 -9.05
CA MET A 176 -3.90 10.67 -8.72
C MET A 176 -3.04 10.16 -9.88
N GLY A 177 -3.43 9.07 -10.54
CA GLY A 177 -2.66 8.51 -11.65
C GLY A 177 -2.56 9.44 -12.88
N ASN A 178 -3.58 10.27 -13.11
CA ASN A 178 -3.62 11.18 -14.26
C ASN A 178 -3.05 12.58 -13.97
N LEU A 179 -3.44 13.17 -12.83
CA LEU A 179 -3.17 14.57 -12.48
C LEU A 179 -1.99 14.74 -11.50
N GLY A 180 -1.59 13.68 -10.80
CA GLY A 180 -0.61 13.75 -9.71
C GLY A 180 -1.20 14.19 -8.36
N LEU A 181 -0.39 14.13 -7.31
CA LEU A 181 -0.81 14.37 -5.92
C LEU A 181 -1.20 15.82 -5.66
N ARG A 182 -0.42 16.79 -6.16
CA ARG A 182 -0.63 18.24 -5.95
C ARG A 182 -1.92 18.74 -6.59
N VAL A 183 -2.12 18.45 -7.88
CA VAL A 183 -3.32 18.91 -8.61
C VAL A 183 -4.58 18.24 -8.04
N THR A 184 -4.48 16.98 -7.64
CA THR A 184 -5.57 16.29 -6.93
C THR A 184 -5.91 17.01 -5.61
N SER A 185 -4.90 17.37 -4.79
CA SER A 185 -5.13 18.16 -3.57
C SER A 185 -5.79 19.51 -3.86
N PHE A 186 -5.34 20.24 -4.89
CA PHE A 186 -5.92 21.53 -5.27
C PHE A 186 -7.36 21.43 -5.76
N THR A 187 -7.76 20.30 -6.33
CA THR A 187 -9.16 20.01 -6.66
C THR A 187 -10.02 20.00 -5.40
N GLY A 188 -9.54 19.37 -4.32
CA GLY A 188 -10.18 19.43 -3.01
C GLY A 188 -10.26 20.86 -2.46
N VAL A 189 -9.19 21.66 -2.61
CA VAL A 189 -9.14 23.06 -2.13
C VAL A 189 -10.24 23.88 -2.80
N ALA A 190 -10.36 23.76 -4.13
CA ALA A 190 -11.40 24.45 -4.90
C ALA A 190 -12.81 24.04 -4.44
N LEU A 191 -13.04 22.75 -4.18
CA LEU A 191 -14.33 22.25 -3.67
C LEU A 191 -14.67 22.85 -2.30
N ASN A 192 -13.72 22.89 -1.37
CA ASN A 192 -13.93 23.46 -0.04
C ASN A 192 -14.29 24.96 -0.10
N LEU A 193 -13.60 25.74 -0.93
CA LEU A 193 -13.89 27.17 -1.09
C LEU A 193 -15.26 27.40 -1.74
N LEU A 194 -15.60 26.58 -2.74
CA LEU A 194 -16.93 26.60 -3.36
C LEU A 194 -18.02 26.28 -2.33
N LEU A 195 -17.81 25.26 -1.49
CA LEU A 195 -18.75 24.90 -0.43
C LEU A 195 -18.96 26.03 0.57
N ALA A 196 -17.88 26.68 1.01
CA ALA A 196 -17.96 27.83 1.91
C ALA A 196 -18.81 28.96 1.29
N ALA A 197 -18.57 29.28 0.01
CA ALA A 197 -19.33 30.31 -0.70
C ALA A 197 -20.82 29.97 -0.81
N VAL A 198 -21.16 28.74 -1.21
CA VAL A 198 -22.56 28.27 -1.37
C VAL A 198 -23.31 28.29 -0.04
N ILE A 199 -22.68 27.84 1.04
CA ILE A 199 -23.28 27.81 2.38
C ILE A 199 -23.51 29.23 2.91
N LEU A 200 -22.53 30.11 2.77
CA LEU A 200 -22.67 31.51 3.16
C LEU A 200 -23.79 32.19 2.37
N PHE A 201 -23.86 31.97 1.06
CA PHE A 201 -24.92 32.51 0.22
C PHE A 201 -26.30 32.01 0.67
N THR A 202 -26.46 30.68 0.85
CA THR A 202 -27.74 30.07 1.24
C THR A 202 -28.19 30.50 2.64
N SER A 203 -27.24 30.71 3.56
CA SER A 203 -27.54 31.19 4.92
C SER A 203 -28.14 32.61 4.94
N ARG A 204 -27.83 33.46 3.95
CA ARG A 204 -28.39 34.82 3.84
C ARG A 204 -29.87 34.85 3.49
N PHE A 205 -30.38 33.81 2.83
CA PHE A 205 -31.79 33.67 2.45
C PHE A 205 -32.59 32.86 3.48
N SER A 206 -31.97 32.49 4.61
CA SER A 206 -32.69 31.87 5.72
C SER A 206 -33.49 32.95 6.45
N SER A 207 -34.79 33.02 6.17
CA SER A 207 -35.75 33.67 7.06
C SER A 207 -35.61 33.00 8.42
N GLY A 208 -35.11 33.73 9.42
CA GLY A 208 -35.05 33.21 10.80
C GLY A 208 -36.43 32.70 11.21
N PRO A 209 -36.51 31.69 12.10
CA PRO A 209 -37.80 31.31 12.63
C PRO A 209 -38.44 32.55 13.25
N GLN A 210 -39.63 32.94 12.77
CA GLN A 210 -40.51 33.70 13.66
C GLN A 210 -40.66 32.85 14.92
N PRO A 211 -40.58 33.44 16.13
CA PRO A 211 -40.92 32.73 17.34
C PRO A 211 -42.37 32.31 17.18
N VAL A 212 -42.60 31.05 16.80
CA VAL A 212 -43.90 30.43 16.95
C VAL A 212 -44.11 30.44 18.45
N ASN A 213 -45.01 31.31 18.90
CA ASN A 213 -45.57 31.25 20.25
C ASN A 213 -46.02 29.80 20.46
N ALA A 214 -45.18 29.01 21.13
CA ALA A 214 -45.54 27.69 21.58
C ALA A 214 -46.45 27.86 22.79
N SER A 215 -47.70 28.25 22.54
CA SER A 215 -48.83 27.76 23.32
C SER A 215 -49.03 26.28 22.95
N VAL A 216 -48.03 25.47 23.31
CA VAL A 216 -48.15 24.03 23.44
C VAL A 216 -47.70 23.79 24.87
N THR A 217 -48.67 23.47 25.71
CA THR A 217 -48.54 22.96 27.07
C THR A 217 -47.21 22.23 27.22
N GLN A 218 -46.27 22.85 27.96
CA GLN A 218 -45.18 22.10 28.57
C GLN A 218 -45.88 20.98 29.38
N PRO A 219 -45.68 19.69 29.08
CA PRO A 219 -45.88 18.70 30.11
C PRO A 219 -44.89 19.10 31.20
N ALA A 220 -45.40 19.24 32.43
CA ALA A 220 -44.66 19.64 33.61
C ALA A 220 -43.20 19.16 33.54
N GLN A 221 -42.28 20.09 33.76
CA GLN A 221 -40.93 19.77 34.19
C GLN A 221 -41.07 18.77 35.34
N SER A 222 -40.90 17.48 35.05
CA SER A 222 -40.82 16.48 36.08
C SER A 222 -39.49 16.70 36.78
N GLU A 223 -39.58 17.17 38.02
CA GLU A 223 -38.54 17.12 39.05
C GLU A 223 -38.16 15.67 39.37
N HIS A 224 -37.69 14.94 38.35
CA HIS A 224 -37.04 13.63 38.47
C HIS A 224 -35.65 13.71 37.81
N ALA A 225 -34.93 14.79 38.08
CA ALA A 225 -33.51 14.93 37.74
C ALA A 225 -32.63 14.67 38.97
N SER A 226 -32.78 13.50 39.61
CA SER A 226 -31.85 13.06 40.66
C SER A 226 -31.82 11.55 40.95
N SER A 227 -32.37 10.67 40.11
CA SER A 227 -32.09 9.23 40.21
C SER A 227 -32.28 8.47 38.89
N GLU A 228 -31.16 8.04 38.31
CA GLU A 228 -30.94 6.97 37.30
C GLU A 228 -30.10 7.41 36.09
N ASN A 229 -28.83 7.72 36.35
CA ASN A 229 -27.79 7.85 35.33
C ASN A 229 -27.25 6.49 34.83
N THR A 230 -28.04 5.40 34.85
CA THR A 230 -27.49 4.04 35.02
C THR A 230 -27.41 3.17 33.76
N GLY A 231 -27.80 3.64 32.57
CA GLY A 231 -27.93 2.80 31.36
C GLY A 231 -27.23 3.24 30.06
N TYR A 232 -27.09 4.54 29.77
CA TYR A 232 -26.70 5.01 28.42
C TYR A 232 -25.25 4.72 28.03
N TRP A 233 -24.36 4.54 29.01
CA TRP A 233 -22.97 4.14 28.77
C TRP A 233 -22.86 2.85 27.93
N ARG A 234 -23.87 1.98 28.02
CA ARG A 234 -23.97 0.74 27.23
C ARG A 234 -24.09 1.01 25.74
N PHE A 235 -24.78 2.07 25.33
CA PHE A 235 -24.91 2.46 23.92
C PHE A 235 -23.65 3.16 23.41
N TYR A 236 -22.96 3.92 24.26
CA TYR A 236 -21.64 4.47 23.92
C TYR A 236 -20.58 3.37 23.79
N LEU A 237 -20.60 2.37 24.67
CA LEU A 237 -19.74 1.18 24.54
C LEU A 237 -20.13 0.35 23.31
N ALA A 238 -21.42 0.17 23.04
CA ALA A 238 -21.90 -0.53 21.85
C ALA A 238 -21.37 0.10 20.56
N THR A 239 -21.46 1.43 20.42
CA THR A 239 -20.93 2.09 19.22
C THR A 239 -19.41 2.09 19.15
N PHE A 240 -18.71 2.13 20.28
CA PHE A 240 -17.27 1.94 20.32
C PHE A 240 -16.89 0.54 19.79
N LEU A 241 -17.53 -0.51 20.29
CA LEU A 241 -17.27 -1.90 19.85
C LEU A 241 -17.66 -2.11 18.38
N MET A 242 -18.71 -1.45 17.90
CA MET A 242 -19.12 -1.49 16.51
C MET A 242 -18.08 -0.82 15.60
N GLY A 243 -17.57 0.36 15.98
CA GLY A 243 -16.49 1.04 15.28
C GLY A 243 -15.19 0.22 15.27
N PHE A 244 -14.86 -0.40 16.40
CA PHE A 244 -13.72 -1.30 16.57
C PHE A 244 -13.83 -2.52 15.66
N ALA A 245 -14.94 -3.26 15.72
CA ALA A 245 -15.17 -4.46 14.92
C ALA A 245 -15.20 -4.12 13.42
N GLY A 246 -15.85 -3.02 13.04
CA GLY A 246 -15.95 -2.58 11.65
C GLY A 246 -14.59 -2.29 11.00
N MET A 247 -13.75 -1.50 11.66
CA MET A 247 -12.43 -1.18 11.10
C MET A 247 -11.41 -2.32 11.26
N ALA A 248 -11.51 -3.13 12.31
CA ALA A 248 -10.72 -4.36 12.40
C ALA A 248 -11.06 -5.32 11.26
N TYR A 249 -12.36 -5.46 10.93
CA TYR A 249 -12.82 -6.25 9.79
C TYR A 249 -12.26 -5.72 8.46
N GLU A 250 -12.27 -4.40 8.26
CA GLU A 250 -11.68 -3.77 7.06
C GLU A 250 -10.21 -4.17 6.87
N ILE A 251 -9.41 -4.13 7.94
CA ILE A 251 -7.99 -4.54 7.90
C ILE A 251 -7.83 -6.04 7.61
N LEU A 252 -8.64 -6.90 8.26
CA LEU A 252 -8.56 -8.35 8.01
C LEU A 252 -8.95 -8.68 6.58
N VAL A 253 -9.98 -8.04 6.03
CA VAL A 253 -10.38 -8.17 4.62
C VAL A 253 -9.26 -7.71 3.71
N PHE A 254 -8.66 -6.55 3.97
CA PHE A 254 -7.55 -6.04 3.18
C PHE A 254 -6.37 -7.04 3.18
N ARG A 255 -5.95 -7.52 4.35
CA ARG A 255 -4.85 -8.48 4.52
C ARG A 255 -5.13 -9.83 3.86
N HIS A 256 -6.36 -10.32 3.98
CA HIS A 256 -6.77 -11.58 3.35
C HIS A 256 -6.90 -11.43 1.83
N SER A 257 -7.39 -10.28 1.34
CA SER A 257 -7.56 -10.01 -0.10
C SER A 257 -6.23 -9.90 -0.83
N MET A 258 -5.17 -9.40 -0.17
CA MET A 258 -3.83 -9.39 -0.75
C MET A 258 -3.32 -10.80 -1.06
N TYR A 259 -3.80 -11.81 -0.34
CA TYR A 259 -3.37 -13.19 -0.50
C TYR A 259 -4.13 -13.94 -1.61
N PHE A 260 -5.42 -13.66 -1.85
CA PHE A 260 -6.25 -14.39 -2.83
C PHE A 260 -6.43 -13.68 -4.18
N LEU A 261 -5.74 -12.57 -4.42
CA LEU A 261 -5.80 -11.84 -5.69
C LEU A 261 -4.40 -11.72 -6.35
N PRO A 262 -3.68 -12.85 -6.56
CA PRO A 262 -2.28 -12.86 -6.99
C PRO A 262 -2.01 -12.16 -8.33
N TYR A 263 -2.97 -12.19 -9.25
CA TYR A 263 -2.79 -11.74 -10.62
C TYR A 263 -2.81 -10.21 -10.81
N VAL A 264 -3.04 -9.43 -9.74
CA VAL A 264 -2.99 -7.98 -9.82
C VAL A 264 -1.60 -7.52 -9.40
N TYR A 265 -0.71 -7.30 -10.38
CA TYR A 265 0.58 -6.61 -10.14
C TYR A 265 0.38 -5.22 -9.47
N ASN A 266 -0.84 -4.65 -9.55
CA ASN A 266 -1.21 -3.33 -9.05
C ASN A 266 -2.08 -3.38 -7.79
N ASN A 267 -1.46 -3.57 -6.62
CA ASN A 267 -2.14 -3.43 -5.32
C ASN A 267 -2.57 -1.98 -4.99
N ILE A 268 -2.31 -0.99 -5.87
CA ILE A 268 -2.66 0.42 -5.65
C ILE A 268 -4.17 0.63 -5.53
N TYR A 269 -4.97 -0.17 -6.25
CA TYR A 269 -6.43 -0.03 -6.31
C TYR A 269 -7.16 -0.76 -5.19
N LEU A 270 -6.50 -1.72 -4.52
CA LEU A 270 -7.13 -2.53 -3.49
C LEU A 270 -7.58 -1.68 -2.30
N PHE A 271 -6.71 -0.81 -1.79
CA PHE A 271 -7.06 0.06 -0.66
C PHE A 271 -8.24 1.01 -1.01
N PRO A 272 -8.20 1.79 -2.11
CA PRO A 272 -9.35 2.57 -2.55
C PRO A 272 -10.63 1.75 -2.79
N ALA A 273 -10.52 0.53 -3.33
CA ALA A 273 -11.68 -0.35 -3.55
C ALA A 273 -12.34 -0.78 -2.24
N VAL A 274 -11.54 -1.21 -1.26
CA VAL A 274 -12.00 -1.63 0.07
C VAL A 274 -12.67 -0.46 0.79
N VAL A 275 -11.99 0.69 0.86
CA VAL A 275 -12.55 1.88 1.53
C VAL A 275 -13.80 2.38 0.81
N PHE A 276 -13.81 2.39 -0.53
CA PHE A 276 -15.00 2.72 -1.33
C PHE A 276 -16.17 1.83 -0.98
N ALA A 277 -15.99 0.51 -1.06
CA ALA A 277 -17.05 -0.46 -0.80
C ALA A 277 -17.57 -0.33 0.63
N PHE A 278 -16.68 -0.19 1.61
CA PHE A 278 -17.05 -0.03 3.01
C PHE A 278 -17.88 1.25 3.23
N CYS A 279 -17.44 2.39 2.69
CA CYS A 279 -18.16 3.66 2.79
C CYS A 279 -19.49 3.63 2.02
N LEU A 280 -19.51 3.07 0.82
CA LEU A 280 -20.71 2.92 -0.01
C LEU A 280 -21.80 2.21 0.80
N TRP A 281 -21.48 1.04 1.34
CA TRP A 281 -22.45 0.21 2.02
C TRP A 281 -22.85 0.76 3.39
N ILE A 282 -21.95 1.40 4.14
CA ILE A 282 -22.33 2.18 5.34
C ILE A 282 -23.33 3.27 4.97
N GLY A 283 -23.06 4.01 3.89
CA GLY A 283 -23.93 5.07 3.40
C GLY A 283 -25.33 4.56 3.02
N VAL A 284 -25.38 3.47 2.25
CA VAL A 284 -26.64 2.81 1.84
C VAL A 284 -27.40 2.26 3.05
N GLY A 285 -26.71 1.58 3.98
CA GLY A 285 -27.32 1.05 5.21
C GLY A 285 -27.93 2.15 6.09
N SER A 286 -27.21 3.28 6.23
CA SER A 286 -27.72 4.45 6.96
C SER A 286 -28.92 5.07 6.27
N HIS A 287 -28.94 5.10 4.93
CA HIS A 287 -30.07 5.59 4.17
C HIS A 287 -31.33 4.73 4.40
N VAL A 288 -31.19 3.41 4.33
CA VAL A 288 -32.27 2.45 4.60
C VAL A 288 -32.78 2.58 6.03
N ALA A 289 -31.89 2.76 7.02
CA ALA A 289 -32.28 3.03 8.39
C ALA A 289 -33.13 4.32 8.51
N GLY A 290 -32.86 5.34 7.70
CA GLY A 290 -33.65 6.58 7.66
C GLY A 290 -35.07 6.42 7.08
N TRP A 291 -35.31 5.41 6.25
CA TRP A 291 -36.62 5.14 5.63
C TRP A 291 -37.58 4.36 6.51
N LEU A 292 -37.06 3.55 7.43
CA LEU A 292 -37.87 2.67 8.27
C LEU A 292 -38.51 3.40 9.45
N THR A 293 -39.67 2.92 9.90
CA THR A 293 -40.32 3.42 11.12
C THR A 293 -39.50 3.09 12.37
N ILE A 294 -39.64 3.87 13.43
CA ILE A 294 -38.91 3.66 14.70
C ILE A 294 -39.12 2.23 15.22
N GLU A 295 -40.36 1.77 15.25
CA GLU A 295 -40.71 0.42 15.72
C GLU A 295 -40.02 -0.68 14.91
N ARG A 296 -40.00 -0.56 13.56
CA ARG A 296 -39.30 -1.53 12.70
C ARG A 296 -37.80 -1.53 12.96
N GLN A 297 -37.19 -0.36 13.14
CA GLN A 297 -35.76 -0.27 13.42
C GLN A 297 -35.39 -0.96 14.74
N GLN A 298 -36.16 -0.73 15.80
CA GLN A 298 -35.93 -1.36 17.10
C GLN A 298 -36.06 -2.88 17.04
N LYS A 299 -37.05 -3.40 16.29
CA LYS A 299 -37.22 -4.84 16.07
C LYS A 299 -36.10 -5.48 15.25
N LEU A 300 -35.58 -4.78 14.25
CA LEU A 300 -34.56 -5.32 13.33
C LEU A 300 -33.14 -5.23 13.88
N LEU A 301 -32.86 -4.31 14.81
CA LEU A 301 -31.49 -4.04 15.27
C LEU A 301 -30.75 -5.27 15.85
N PRO A 302 -31.32 -6.09 16.77
CA PRO A 302 -30.63 -7.28 17.26
C PRO A 302 -30.33 -8.30 16.16
N ALA A 303 -31.26 -8.48 15.22
CA ALA A 303 -31.07 -9.37 14.07
C ALA A 303 -29.98 -8.85 13.13
N ALA A 304 -29.92 -7.54 12.90
CA ALA A 304 -28.88 -6.90 12.10
C ALA A 304 -27.48 -7.09 12.72
N LEU A 305 -27.33 -6.89 14.02
CA LEU A 305 -26.07 -7.13 14.75
C LEU A 305 -25.67 -8.61 14.72
N PHE A 306 -26.63 -9.53 14.89
CA PHE A 306 -26.36 -10.95 14.85
C PHE A 306 -25.89 -11.41 13.46
N LEU A 307 -26.59 -10.99 12.41
CA LEU A 307 -26.21 -11.28 11.02
C LEU A 307 -24.86 -10.67 10.66
N GLN A 308 -24.56 -9.47 11.18
CA GLN A 308 -23.26 -8.83 10.99
C GLN A 308 -22.14 -9.69 11.59
N GLY A 309 -22.28 -10.10 12.86
CA GLY A 309 -21.29 -10.94 13.52
C GLY A 309 -21.11 -12.29 12.82
N LEU A 310 -22.23 -12.94 12.49
CA LEU A 310 -22.25 -14.21 11.76
C LEU A 310 -21.51 -14.09 10.41
N TYR A 311 -21.79 -13.04 9.64
CA TYR A 311 -21.11 -12.84 8.36
C TYR A 311 -19.61 -12.65 8.53
N ILE A 312 -19.18 -11.80 9.47
CA ILE A 312 -17.76 -11.54 9.75
C ILE A 312 -17.02 -12.84 10.09
N ILE A 313 -17.63 -13.71 10.89
CA ILE A 313 -17.06 -15.03 11.24
C ILE A 313 -16.86 -15.90 9.99
N PHE A 314 -17.86 -15.94 9.11
CA PHE A 314 -17.80 -16.77 7.90
C PHE A 314 -17.06 -16.11 6.74
N SER A 315 -16.69 -14.83 6.83
CA SER A 315 -16.05 -14.11 5.74
C SER A 315 -14.80 -14.82 5.25
N SER A 316 -13.91 -15.29 6.13
CA SER A 316 -12.68 -15.99 5.71
C SER A 316 -12.96 -17.27 4.90
N HIS A 317 -14.02 -18.01 5.22
CA HIS A 317 -14.39 -19.18 4.45
C HIS A 317 -15.08 -18.82 3.13
N LEU A 318 -15.89 -17.75 3.13
CA LEU A 318 -16.47 -17.21 1.90
C LEU A 318 -15.37 -16.82 0.92
N PHE A 319 -14.30 -16.14 1.37
CA PHE A 319 -13.17 -15.78 0.51
C PHE A 319 -12.56 -17.00 -0.22
N LEU A 320 -12.42 -18.15 0.44
CA LEU A 320 -11.91 -19.39 -0.18
C LEU A 320 -12.80 -19.94 -1.30
N GLN A 321 -14.09 -19.61 -1.28
CA GLN A 321 -15.08 -20.08 -2.26
C GLN A 321 -15.29 -19.08 -3.42
N PHE A 322 -14.67 -17.89 -3.35
CA PHE A 322 -14.91 -16.81 -4.31
C PHE A 322 -14.18 -16.97 -5.64
N ASP A 323 -13.37 -18.01 -5.82
CA ASP A 323 -12.74 -18.34 -7.11
C ASP A 323 -13.75 -18.53 -8.24
N PHE A 324 -14.97 -18.99 -7.92
CA PHE A 324 -16.06 -19.11 -8.89
C PHE A 324 -16.41 -17.77 -9.57
N LEU A 325 -16.27 -16.62 -8.88
CA LEU A 325 -16.53 -15.30 -9.47
C LEU A 325 -15.47 -14.88 -10.50
N ASN A 326 -14.30 -15.52 -10.55
CA ASN A 326 -13.31 -15.27 -11.61
C ASN A 326 -13.91 -15.53 -13.00
N SER A 327 -14.86 -16.46 -13.09
CA SER A 327 -15.54 -16.80 -14.34
C SER A 327 -16.67 -15.84 -14.76
N LEU A 328 -17.12 -14.94 -13.88
CA LEU A 328 -18.37 -14.20 -14.05
C LEU A 328 -18.19 -12.72 -14.47
N PHE A 329 -17.04 -12.10 -14.18
CA PHE A 329 -16.89 -10.65 -14.29
C PHE A 329 -15.56 -10.23 -14.94
N PHE A 330 -15.58 -10.10 -16.27
CA PHE A 330 -14.64 -9.39 -17.17
C PHE A 330 -13.16 -9.81 -17.18
N ASP A 331 -12.51 -9.68 -18.34
CA ASP A 331 -11.04 -9.87 -18.52
C ASP A 331 -10.20 -8.83 -17.76
N ASN A 332 -10.82 -7.72 -17.29
CA ASN A 332 -10.10 -6.66 -16.57
C ASN A 332 -10.00 -6.95 -15.07
N HIS A 333 -8.79 -7.34 -14.63
CA HIS A 333 -8.51 -7.72 -13.25
C HIS A 333 -8.81 -6.63 -12.20
N VAL A 334 -8.72 -5.34 -12.55
CA VAL A 334 -9.01 -4.25 -11.60
C VAL A 334 -10.50 -4.09 -11.34
N TRP A 335 -11.33 -4.21 -12.37
CA TRP A 335 -12.77 -4.17 -12.19
C TRP A 335 -13.30 -5.42 -11.49
N ASN A 336 -12.70 -6.57 -11.77
CA ASN A 336 -12.99 -7.80 -11.06
C ASN A 336 -12.68 -7.66 -9.55
N LEU A 337 -11.48 -7.14 -9.22
CA LEU A 337 -11.09 -6.79 -7.85
C LEU A 337 -12.09 -5.85 -7.18
N PHE A 338 -12.46 -4.78 -7.87
CA PHE A 338 -13.38 -3.77 -7.34
C PHE A 338 -14.77 -4.33 -7.06
N ILE A 339 -15.32 -5.13 -7.97
CA ILE A 339 -16.63 -5.77 -7.80
C ILE A 339 -16.59 -6.77 -6.64
N LYS A 340 -15.54 -7.58 -6.54
CA LYS A 340 -15.35 -8.53 -5.42
C LYS A 340 -15.31 -7.80 -4.09
N ALA A 341 -14.54 -6.72 -3.97
CA ALA A 341 -14.51 -5.89 -2.77
C ALA A 341 -15.90 -5.36 -2.42
N CYS A 342 -16.66 -4.87 -3.42
CA CYS A 342 -18.04 -4.42 -3.21
C CYS A 342 -18.96 -5.53 -2.70
N ILE A 343 -18.88 -6.74 -3.25
CA ILE A 343 -19.75 -7.86 -2.85
C ILE A 343 -19.40 -8.36 -1.44
N LEU A 344 -18.12 -8.60 -1.16
CA LEU A 344 -17.64 -9.14 0.12
C LEU A 344 -17.83 -8.19 1.29
N LEU A 345 -17.67 -6.89 1.06
CA LEU A 345 -17.85 -5.89 2.11
C LEU A 345 -19.31 -5.50 2.30
N MET A 346 -20.21 -5.86 1.37
CA MET A 346 -21.62 -5.44 1.41
C MET A 346 -22.30 -5.79 2.73
N PRO A 347 -22.42 -7.06 3.17
CA PRO A 347 -23.27 -7.37 4.32
C PRO A 347 -22.82 -6.71 5.63
N PRO A 348 -21.54 -6.79 6.05
CA PRO A 348 -21.14 -6.24 7.35
C PRO A 348 -21.08 -4.72 7.36
N ALA A 349 -20.70 -4.08 6.24
CA ALA A 349 -20.68 -2.62 6.13
C ALA A 349 -22.10 -2.03 6.04
N PHE A 350 -22.99 -2.66 5.27
CA PHE A 350 -24.40 -2.28 5.20
C PHE A 350 -25.07 -2.37 6.57
N LEU A 351 -24.87 -3.49 7.28
CA LEU A 351 -25.43 -3.68 8.61
C LEU A 351 -24.83 -2.71 9.63
N SER A 352 -23.54 -2.38 9.54
CA SER A 352 -22.92 -1.34 10.36
C SER A 352 -23.57 0.03 10.13
N GLY A 353 -23.74 0.42 8.86
CA GLY A 353 -24.40 1.65 8.46
C GLY A 353 -25.86 1.73 8.89
N PHE A 354 -26.55 0.58 8.92
CA PHE A 354 -27.90 0.48 9.47
C PHE A 354 -27.91 0.65 11.00
N CYS A 355 -27.00 -0.02 11.72
CA CYS A 355 -27.00 -0.07 13.18
C CYS A 355 -26.61 1.29 13.82
N PHE A 356 -25.66 2.03 13.25
CA PHE A 356 -25.18 3.30 13.80
C PHE A 356 -26.29 4.34 14.06
N PRO A 357 -27.09 4.77 13.07
CA PRO A 357 -28.15 5.77 13.29
C PRO A 357 -29.27 5.24 14.19
N VAL A 358 -29.50 3.92 14.23
CA VAL A 358 -30.51 3.30 15.10
C VAL A 358 -30.06 3.29 16.56
N LEU A 359 -28.79 2.98 16.84
CA LEU A 359 -28.23 3.03 18.18
C LEU A 359 -28.12 4.48 18.68
N CYS A 360 -27.67 5.41 17.83
CA CYS A 360 -27.58 6.84 18.16
C CYS A 360 -28.94 7.42 18.57
N ARG A 361 -30.02 6.94 17.94
CA ARG A 361 -31.40 7.32 18.27
C ARG A 361 -31.81 6.95 19.70
N TYR A 362 -31.39 5.82 20.25
CA TYR A 362 -31.72 5.47 21.65
C TYR A 362 -31.15 6.48 22.64
N VAL A 363 -29.99 7.06 22.31
CA VAL A 363 -29.34 8.11 23.12
C VAL A 363 -30.05 9.45 22.89
N MET A 364 -30.27 9.83 21.63
CA MET A 364 -30.89 11.12 21.27
C MET A 364 -32.39 11.24 21.59
N ALA A 365 -33.06 10.13 21.91
CA ALA A 365 -34.46 10.16 22.34
C ALA A 365 -34.66 10.89 23.67
N SER A 366 -33.63 10.92 24.52
CA SER A 366 -33.70 11.49 25.87
C SER A 366 -32.59 12.49 26.16
N LEU A 367 -31.59 12.61 25.27
CA LEU A 367 -30.41 13.45 25.47
C LEU A 367 -30.29 14.51 24.35
N PRO A 368 -29.66 15.67 24.65
CA PRO A 368 -29.54 16.78 23.71
C PRO A 368 -28.76 16.43 22.44
N VAL A 369 -28.89 17.27 21.40
CA VAL A 369 -28.25 17.10 20.08
C VAL A 369 -26.75 16.82 20.15
N ARG A 370 -26.02 17.45 21.11
CA ARG A 370 -24.59 17.20 21.35
C ARG A 370 -24.23 15.73 21.60
N SER A 371 -25.19 14.92 22.03
CA SER A 371 -24.99 13.49 22.29
C SER A 371 -24.72 12.70 21.02
N ALA A 372 -25.24 13.16 19.87
CA ALA A 372 -24.91 12.60 18.56
C ALA A 372 -23.41 12.73 18.23
N SER A 373 -22.83 13.88 18.59
CA SER A 373 -21.41 14.16 18.41
C SER A 373 -20.52 13.29 19.30
N ILE A 374 -20.90 13.09 20.56
CA ILE A 374 -20.21 12.19 21.49
C ILE A 374 -20.31 10.75 20.97
N PHE A 375 -21.50 10.35 20.50
CA PHE A 375 -21.74 9.02 19.94
C PHE A 375 -20.85 8.74 18.72
N TYR A 376 -20.77 9.70 17.79
CA TYR A 376 -19.85 9.63 16.64
C TYR A 376 -18.38 9.58 17.10
N SER A 377 -17.97 10.38 18.09
CA SER A 377 -16.62 10.33 18.66
C SER A 377 -16.28 8.96 19.25
N CYS A 378 -17.16 8.35 20.05
CA CYS A 378 -16.97 7.01 20.61
C CYS A 378 -16.78 5.95 19.50
N ASN A 379 -17.59 6.01 18.45
CA ASN A 379 -17.44 5.14 17.29
C ASN A 379 -16.06 5.32 16.64
N THR A 380 -15.66 6.56 16.39
CA THR A 380 -14.38 6.88 15.74
C THR A 380 -13.18 6.45 16.60
N ILE A 381 -13.24 6.56 17.93
CA ILE A 381 -12.19 6.03 18.82
C ILE A 381 -12.09 4.51 18.70
N GLY A 382 -13.24 3.80 18.68
CA GLY A 382 -13.27 2.37 18.41
C GLY A 382 -12.61 2.03 17.07
N SER A 383 -12.97 2.80 16.04
CA SER A 383 -12.41 2.71 14.68
C SER A 383 -10.90 2.97 14.59
N VAL A 384 -10.31 3.76 15.51
CA VAL A 384 -8.84 3.90 15.63
C VAL A 384 -8.22 2.63 16.22
N LEU A 385 -8.80 2.11 17.31
CA LEU A 385 -8.21 1.00 18.06
C LEU A 385 -8.39 -0.36 17.38
N GLY A 386 -9.42 -0.52 16.55
CA GLY A 386 -9.69 -1.75 15.79
C GLY A 386 -8.52 -2.17 14.88
N PRO A 387 -8.07 -1.32 13.94
CA PRO A 387 -6.93 -1.58 13.07
C PRO A 387 -5.63 -1.87 13.83
N PHE A 388 -5.34 -1.13 14.90
CA PHE A 388 -4.17 -1.40 15.73
C PHE A 388 -4.23 -2.80 16.36
N ALA A 389 -5.36 -3.16 16.95
CA ALA A 389 -5.53 -4.46 17.56
C ALA A 389 -5.46 -5.57 16.51
N ALA A 390 -6.10 -5.41 15.35
CA ALA A 390 -6.02 -6.36 14.25
C ALA A 390 -4.57 -6.59 13.78
N THR A 391 -3.85 -5.53 13.44
CA THR A 391 -2.52 -5.60 12.84
C THR A 391 -1.42 -6.03 13.82
N PHE A 392 -1.42 -5.47 15.04
CA PHE A 392 -0.30 -5.65 15.97
C PHE A 392 -0.55 -6.71 17.04
N ILE A 393 -1.80 -7.14 17.25
CA ILE A 393 -2.16 -8.09 18.30
C ILE A 393 -2.82 -9.34 17.71
N PHE A 394 -3.90 -9.20 16.94
CA PHE A 394 -4.70 -10.35 16.53
C PHE A 394 -4.02 -11.17 15.44
N ILE A 395 -3.53 -10.55 14.36
CA ILE A 395 -2.86 -11.28 13.27
C ILE A 395 -1.61 -12.02 13.79
N PRO A 396 -0.66 -11.38 14.51
CA PRO A 396 0.56 -12.07 14.93
C PRO A 396 0.32 -13.18 15.97
N LEU A 397 -0.72 -13.07 16.81
CA LEU A 397 -1.00 -14.04 17.89
C LEU A 397 -1.96 -15.16 17.47
N LEU A 398 -2.96 -14.83 16.65
CA LEU A 398 -4.09 -15.71 16.33
C LEU A 398 -4.10 -16.13 14.86
N GLY A 399 -3.43 -15.39 13.98
CA GLY A 399 -3.58 -15.48 12.54
C GLY A 399 -4.86 -14.80 12.03
N ILE A 400 -4.98 -14.64 10.72
CA ILE A 400 -6.06 -13.88 10.06
C ILE A 400 -7.44 -14.52 10.34
N GLN A 401 -7.57 -15.84 10.19
CA GLN A 401 -8.87 -16.53 10.31
C GLN A 401 -9.45 -16.49 11.73
N ARG A 402 -8.63 -16.76 12.74
CA ARG A 402 -9.08 -16.65 14.15
C ARG A 402 -9.34 -15.20 14.54
N SER A 403 -8.67 -14.24 13.91
CA SER A 403 -8.97 -12.83 14.10
C SER A 403 -10.39 -12.48 13.62
N PHE A 404 -10.86 -13.00 12.47
CA PHE A 404 -12.24 -12.82 11.99
C PHE A 404 -13.26 -13.34 13.00
N ILE A 405 -13.01 -14.52 13.56
CA ILE A 405 -13.84 -15.11 14.62
C ILE A 405 -13.95 -14.19 15.83
N LEU A 406 -12.80 -13.71 16.33
CA LEU A 406 -12.75 -12.86 17.52
C LEU A 406 -13.55 -11.57 17.32
N ILE A 407 -13.37 -10.90 16.19
CA ILE A 407 -14.05 -9.63 15.92
C ILE A 407 -15.54 -9.83 15.59
N GLY A 408 -15.92 -10.93 14.95
CA GLY A 408 -17.32 -11.24 14.63
C GLY A 408 -18.15 -11.63 15.86
N ALA A 409 -17.51 -11.99 16.97
CA ALA A 409 -18.19 -12.14 18.26
C ALA A 409 -18.64 -10.78 18.86
N LEU A 410 -18.01 -9.66 18.50
CA LEU A 410 -18.27 -8.35 19.09
C LEU A 410 -19.69 -7.81 18.80
N PRO A 411 -20.22 -7.85 17.55
CA PRO A 411 -21.61 -7.49 17.29
C PRO A 411 -22.62 -8.27 18.14
N VAL A 412 -22.35 -9.56 18.41
CA VAL A 412 -23.23 -10.37 19.26
C VAL A 412 -23.11 -9.94 20.74
N PHE A 413 -21.91 -9.60 21.19
CA PHE A 413 -21.69 -9.04 22.53
C PHE A 413 -22.39 -7.69 22.72
N ILE A 414 -22.48 -6.85 21.68
CA ILE A 414 -23.27 -5.61 21.70
C ILE A 414 -24.75 -5.90 22.00
N ILE A 415 -25.33 -6.99 21.46
CA ILE A 415 -26.72 -7.37 21.74
C ILE A 415 -26.91 -7.62 23.25
N LEU A 416 -25.97 -8.35 23.88
CA LEU A 416 -26.04 -8.69 25.31
C LEU A 416 -25.94 -7.45 26.20
N ILE A 417 -25.07 -6.50 25.85
CA ILE A 417 -24.89 -5.26 26.62
C ILE A 417 -26.06 -4.31 26.41
N ALA A 418 -26.48 -4.09 25.16
CA ALA A 418 -27.49 -3.09 24.84
C ALA A 418 -28.92 -3.55 25.16
N PHE A 419 -29.22 -4.86 25.14
CA PHE A 419 -30.59 -5.41 25.24
C PHE A 419 -30.74 -6.51 26.30
N LYS A 420 -30.92 -6.11 27.57
CA LYS A 420 -31.09 -7.01 28.73
C LYS A 420 -32.22 -8.05 28.58
N THR A 421 -33.35 -7.70 27.95
CA THR A 421 -34.53 -8.57 27.79
C THR A 421 -34.40 -9.60 26.66
N VAL A 422 -33.46 -9.40 25.74
CA VAL A 422 -33.23 -10.27 24.57
C VAL A 422 -32.05 -11.23 24.82
N ALA A 423 -31.23 -10.93 25.83
CA ALA A 423 -30.02 -11.68 26.21
C ALA A 423 -30.28 -13.18 26.42
N GLY A 424 -31.39 -13.59 27.04
CA GLY A 424 -31.68 -15.00 27.32
C GLY A 424 -32.02 -15.87 26.10
N ARG A 425 -32.48 -15.29 24.99
CA ARG A 425 -32.76 -16.01 23.73
C ARG A 425 -31.53 -16.11 22.83
N PHE A 426 -30.65 -15.12 22.89
CA PHE A 426 -29.42 -15.07 22.08
C PHE A 426 -28.20 -15.64 22.79
N SER A 427 -28.20 -15.81 24.12
CA SER A 427 -27.09 -16.41 24.87
C SER A 427 -26.87 -17.89 24.51
N ALA A 428 -27.93 -18.68 24.29
CA ALA A 428 -27.80 -20.06 23.82
C ALA A 428 -27.32 -20.16 22.37
N ALA A 429 -27.80 -19.28 21.49
CA ALA A 429 -27.35 -19.18 20.10
C ALA A 429 -25.88 -18.71 20.02
N LEU A 430 -25.47 -17.78 20.88
CA LEU A 430 -24.10 -17.30 21.00
C LEU A 430 -23.16 -18.43 21.46
N ILE A 431 -23.54 -19.21 22.48
CA ILE A 431 -22.76 -20.36 22.95
C ILE A 431 -22.65 -21.42 21.83
N ALA A 432 -23.74 -21.69 21.11
CA ALA A 432 -23.73 -22.63 19.99
C ALA A 432 -22.85 -22.14 18.82
N VAL A 433 -22.89 -20.84 18.50
CA VAL A 433 -22.04 -20.23 17.46
C VAL A 433 -20.57 -20.27 17.89
N ILE A 434 -20.24 -19.87 19.11
CA ILE A 434 -18.87 -19.98 19.66
C ILE A 434 -18.39 -21.45 19.62
N PHE A 435 -19.24 -22.41 19.98
CA PHE A 435 -18.91 -23.83 19.98
C PHE A 435 -18.69 -24.38 18.56
N VAL A 436 -19.55 -24.05 17.59
CA VAL A 436 -19.37 -24.41 16.17
C VAL A 436 -18.10 -23.79 15.60
N ILE A 437 -17.77 -22.57 16.00
CA ILE A 437 -16.56 -21.87 15.60
C ILE A 437 -15.29 -22.52 16.17
N LEU A 438 -15.31 -22.99 17.42
CA LEU A 438 -14.20 -23.75 18.01
C LEU A 438 -13.94 -25.08 17.28
N LEU A 439 -14.90 -25.57 16.48
CA LEU A 439 -14.75 -26.76 15.64
C LEU A 439 -14.19 -26.45 14.24
N ILE A 440 -14.17 -25.20 13.79
CA ILE A 440 -13.57 -24.81 12.50
C ILE A 440 -12.05 -24.89 12.64
N ARG A 441 -11.43 -25.85 11.95
CA ARG A 441 -9.98 -25.91 11.87
C ARG A 441 -9.49 -24.76 10.98
N PRO A 442 -8.57 -23.90 11.48
CA PRO A 442 -7.97 -22.90 10.63
C PRO A 442 -7.14 -23.61 9.55
N ASP A 443 -7.46 -23.33 8.30
CA ASP A 443 -6.72 -23.81 7.13
C ASP A 443 -6.06 -22.58 6.52
N PRO A 444 -4.72 -22.50 6.43
CA PRO A 444 -4.05 -21.35 5.84
C PRO A 444 -4.53 -21.04 4.42
N GLY A 445 -5.17 -22.00 3.72
CA GLY A 445 -5.63 -21.84 2.35
C GLY A 445 -4.48 -21.70 1.36
N TYR A 446 -3.23 -21.86 1.83
CA TYR A 446 -2.05 -21.78 0.99
C TYR A 446 -1.83 -23.10 0.28
N ILE A 447 -2.05 -23.06 -1.03
CA ILE A 447 -1.78 -24.17 -1.92
C ILE A 447 -0.52 -23.79 -2.71
N PRO A 448 0.63 -24.43 -2.44
CA PRO A 448 1.82 -24.20 -3.24
C PRO A 448 1.57 -24.60 -4.70
N GLU A 449 2.30 -23.98 -5.62
CA GLU A 449 2.29 -24.38 -7.02
C GLU A 449 2.60 -25.88 -7.19
N ALA A 450 2.06 -26.49 -8.24
CA ALA A 450 2.28 -27.91 -8.52
C ALA A 450 3.79 -28.19 -8.66
N GLY A 451 4.29 -29.15 -7.86
CA GLY A 451 5.72 -29.47 -7.82
C GLY A 451 6.54 -28.66 -6.81
N HIS A 452 5.91 -27.73 -6.07
CA HIS A 452 6.53 -26.99 -4.98
C HIS A 452 6.05 -27.50 -3.61
N GLU A 453 6.98 -27.69 -2.68
CA GLU A 453 6.72 -28.02 -1.28
C GLU A 453 6.59 -26.72 -0.46
N LEU A 454 5.58 -26.62 0.39
CA LEU A 454 5.47 -25.55 1.38
C LEU A 454 6.48 -25.79 2.51
N VAL A 455 7.48 -24.92 2.65
CA VAL A 455 8.51 -25.02 3.70
C VAL A 455 8.13 -24.22 4.94
N VAL A 456 7.68 -22.98 4.75
CA VAL A 456 7.30 -22.08 5.85
C VAL A 456 6.07 -21.29 5.45
N TYR A 457 5.14 -21.13 6.39
CA TYR A 457 4.00 -20.22 6.31
C TYR A 457 3.90 -19.44 7.63
N GLN A 458 3.97 -18.11 7.56
CA GLN A 458 3.88 -17.24 8.74
C GLN A 458 3.03 -16.00 8.44
N GLU A 459 2.11 -15.68 9.36
CA GLU A 459 1.30 -14.46 9.31
C GLU A 459 1.82 -13.47 10.36
N ASN A 460 2.45 -12.39 9.90
CA ASN A 460 3.02 -11.37 10.78
C ASN A 460 2.36 -10.00 10.54
N ARG A 461 2.69 -9.02 11.40
CA ARG A 461 2.17 -7.65 11.31
C ARG A 461 2.46 -6.98 9.97
N ASP A 462 3.59 -7.30 9.34
CA ASP A 462 4.08 -6.69 8.09
C ASP A 462 3.52 -7.39 6.85
N ALA A 463 3.59 -8.72 6.80
CA ALA A 463 3.14 -9.51 5.66
C ALA A 463 2.76 -10.93 6.08
N THR A 464 2.08 -11.64 5.19
CA THR A 464 2.07 -13.11 5.20
C THR A 464 3.28 -13.57 4.38
N ALA A 465 4.25 -14.18 5.05
CA ALA A 465 5.50 -14.64 4.45
C ALA A 465 5.47 -16.15 4.25
N VAL A 466 5.78 -16.58 3.03
CA VAL A 466 5.76 -17.99 2.64
C VAL A 466 7.05 -18.34 1.94
N VAL A 467 7.61 -19.51 2.25
CA VAL A 467 8.75 -20.06 1.52
C VAL A 467 8.32 -21.40 0.94
N THR A 468 8.44 -21.53 -0.38
CA THR A 468 8.28 -22.81 -1.06
C THR A 468 9.61 -23.33 -1.54
N ARG A 469 9.70 -24.64 -1.78
CA ARG A 469 10.86 -25.30 -2.36
C ARG A 469 10.44 -26.15 -3.55
N ASN A 470 11.06 -25.96 -4.68
CA ASN A 470 10.81 -26.82 -5.84
C ASN A 470 11.59 -28.14 -5.74
N ARG A 471 11.34 -29.07 -6.67
CA ARG A 471 12.03 -30.39 -6.70
C ARG A 471 13.56 -30.29 -6.84
N ARG A 472 14.10 -29.17 -7.32
CA ARG A 472 15.54 -28.90 -7.45
C ARG A 472 16.18 -28.38 -6.15
N GLY A 473 15.38 -28.17 -5.10
CA GLY A 473 15.84 -27.58 -3.85
C GLY A 473 15.98 -26.06 -3.89
N GLU A 474 15.56 -25.41 -4.99
CA GLU A 474 15.51 -23.96 -5.08
C GLU A 474 14.32 -23.44 -4.28
N MET A 475 14.50 -22.30 -3.63
CA MET A 475 13.51 -21.71 -2.74
C MET A 475 12.96 -20.41 -3.33
N SER A 476 11.66 -20.21 -3.17
CA SER A 476 10.97 -18.98 -3.55
C SER A 476 10.33 -18.36 -2.31
N LEU A 477 10.61 -17.08 -2.08
CA LEU A 477 10.08 -16.28 -0.99
C LEU A 477 8.89 -15.48 -1.51
N TYR A 478 7.71 -15.74 -0.95
CA TYR A 478 6.49 -15.00 -1.25
C TYR A 478 6.13 -14.08 -0.09
N LEU A 479 5.78 -12.84 -0.42
CA LEU A 479 5.20 -11.88 0.51
C LEU A 479 3.82 -11.49 0.01
N ASN A 480 2.78 -11.82 0.77
CA ASN A 480 1.38 -11.61 0.39
C ASN A 480 1.06 -12.20 -1.00
N ASP A 481 1.43 -13.47 -1.21
CA ASP A 481 1.22 -14.24 -2.45
C ASP A 481 1.92 -13.70 -3.71
N HIS A 482 2.97 -12.89 -3.52
CA HIS A 482 3.83 -12.46 -4.60
C HIS A 482 5.25 -12.91 -4.35
N GLU A 483 5.86 -13.55 -5.35
CA GLU A 483 7.27 -13.90 -5.32
C GLU A 483 8.09 -12.61 -5.21
N ALA A 484 8.70 -12.43 -4.04
CA ALA A 484 9.51 -11.27 -3.70
C ALA A 484 10.97 -11.50 -4.10
N ALA A 485 11.46 -12.74 -3.93
CA ALA A 485 12.77 -13.15 -4.35
C ALA A 485 12.85 -14.68 -4.46
N GLY A 486 13.70 -15.19 -5.33
CA GLY A 486 13.95 -16.62 -5.51
C GLY A 486 15.43 -16.95 -5.45
N THR A 487 15.72 -18.24 -5.31
CA THR A 487 17.06 -18.80 -5.49
C THR A 487 17.18 -19.60 -6.78
N ASP A 488 16.14 -19.64 -7.61
CA ASP A 488 16.24 -20.18 -8.95
C ASP A 488 17.24 -19.36 -9.77
N TYR A 489 17.60 -19.96 -10.90
CA TYR A 489 18.57 -19.42 -11.83
C TYR A 489 18.35 -17.94 -12.19
N THR A 490 17.11 -17.54 -12.51
CA THR A 490 16.81 -16.18 -13.01
C THR A 490 16.98 -15.15 -11.90
N HIS A 491 16.40 -15.42 -10.73
CA HIS A 491 16.49 -14.51 -9.58
C HIS A 491 17.91 -14.42 -9.03
N TYR A 492 18.60 -15.56 -8.90
CA TYR A 492 19.98 -15.57 -8.41
C TYR A 492 20.90 -14.76 -9.32
N ARG A 493 20.73 -14.90 -10.64
CA ARG A 493 21.51 -14.19 -11.65
C ARG A 493 21.33 -12.66 -11.57
N ASN A 494 20.10 -12.18 -11.35
CA ASN A 494 19.85 -10.75 -11.17
C ASN A 494 20.53 -10.19 -9.90
N GLN A 495 20.36 -10.90 -8.77
CA GLN A 495 20.91 -10.48 -7.47
C GLN A 495 22.44 -10.35 -7.51
N ILE A 496 23.14 -11.28 -8.17
CA ILE A 496 24.61 -11.17 -8.31
C ILE A 496 25.00 -10.03 -9.24
N MET A 497 24.24 -9.72 -10.29
CA MET A 497 24.53 -8.57 -11.16
C MET A 497 24.36 -7.24 -10.43
N MET A 498 23.33 -7.12 -9.58
CA MET A 498 23.09 -5.92 -8.76
C MET A 498 24.27 -5.59 -7.84
N SER A 499 25.08 -6.58 -7.46
CA SER A 499 26.31 -6.39 -6.68
C SER A 499 27.56 -6.27 -7.55
N LEU A 500 27.77 -7.18 -8.49
CA LEU A 500 29.02 -7.27 -9.26
C LEU A 500 29.21 -6.10 -10.23
N VAL A 501 28.14 -5.59 -10.84
CA VAL A 501 28.24 -4.44 -11.77
C VAL A 501 28.80 -3.20 -11.05
N PRO A 502 28.21 -2.71 -9.95
CA PRO A 502 28.78 -1.55 -9.25
C PRO A 502 30.14 -1.85 -8.59
N LEU A 503 30.38 -3.06 -8.07
CA LEU A 503 31.71 -3.44 -7.51
C LEU A 503 32.82 -3.44 -8.56
N ALA A 504 32.51 -3.81 -9.80
CA ALA A 504 33.43 -3.79 -10.93
C ALA A 504 33.75 -2.35 -11.38
N LEU A 505 32.77 -1.45 -11.30
CA LEU A 505 32.91 -0.06 -11.74
C LEU A 505 33.53 0.85 -10.67
N HIS A 506 33.36 0.53 -9.39
CA HIS A 506 33.96 1.32 -8.31
C HIS A 506 35.41 0.86 -8.02
N PRO A 507 36.38 1.78 -7.95
CA PRO A 507 37.79 1.41 -7.73
C PRO A 507 38.03 0.76 -6.36
N ASP A 508 37.47 1.34 -5.30
CA ASP A 508 37.70 0.90 -3.91
C ASP A 508 36.44 1.10 -3.03
N PRO A 509 35.41 0.23 -3.16
CA PRO A 509 34.15 0.40 -2.44
C PRO A 509 34.28 -0.10 -1.00
N GLN A 510 34.20 0.80 -0.01
CA GLN A 510 34.38 0.50 1.42
C GLN A 510 33.05 0.43 2.18
N GLN A 511 32.11 1.32 1.87
CA GLN A 511 30.78 1.41 2.47
C GLN A 511 29.70 1.12 1.42
N VAL A 512 28.98 0.02 1.58
CA VAL A 512 27.92 -0.39 0.66
C VAL A 512 26.56 -0.35 1.36
N LEU A 513 25.58 0.32 0.74
CA LEU A 513 24.18 0.27 1.13
C LEU A 513 23.41 -0.65 0.17
N VAL A 514 22.69 -1.62 0.73
CA VAL A 514 21.78 -2.50 0.00
C VAL A 514 20.36 -2.22 0.46
N ILE A 515 19.52 -1.70 -0.44
CA ILE A 515 18.11 -1.44 -0.19
C ILE A 515 17.31 -2.63 -0.72
N CYS A 516 16.52 -3.22 0.17
CA CYS A 516 15.83 -4.51 0.03
C CYS A 516 16.78 -5.72 0.14
N LEU A 517 16.46 -6.64 1.05
CA LEU A 517 17.29 -7.81 1.36
C LEU A 517 16.95 -8.99 0.44
N GLY A 518 15.66 -9.30 0.25
CA GLY A 518 15.22 -10.48 -0.49
C GLY A 518 15.81 -11.77 0.08
N THR A 519 16.50 -12.57 -0.76
CA THR A 519 17.23 -13.76 -0.28
C THR A 519 18.59 -13.44 0.34
N GLY A 520 19.05 -12.18 0.26
CA GLY A 520 20.33 -11.70 0.78
C GLY A 520 21.52 -11.91 -0.16
N VAL A 521 21.34 -12.47 -1.36
CA VAL A 521 22.44 -12.77 -2.30
C VAL A 521 23.20 -11.50 -2.70
N THR A 522 22.50 -10.40 -3.00
CA THR A 522 23.13 -9.12 -3.33
C THR A 522 24.04 -8.63 -2.20
N ALA A 523 23.52 -8.64 -0.97
CA ALA A 523 24.25 -8.20 0.22
C ALA A 523 25.44 -9.11 0.56
N GLY A 524 25.24 -10.43 0.46
CA GLY A 524 26.28 -11.42 0.70
C GLY A 524 27.39 -11.39 -0.34
N THR A 525 27.08 -11.12 -1.60
CA THR A 525 28.09 -10.94 -2.65
C THR A 525 28.95 -9.70 -2.38
N CYS A 526 28.33 -8.59 -1.95
CA CYS A 526 29.07 -7.39 -1.49
C CYS A 526 29.91 -7.68 -0.24
N PHE A 527 29.38 -8.41 0.73
CA PHE A 527 30.06 -8.75 1.98
C PHE A 527 31.34 -9.56 1.76
N ASN A 528 31.35 -10.40 0.72
CA ASN A 528 32.48 -11.25 0.37
C ASN A 528 33.55 -10.57 -0.51
N ASP A 529 33.41 -9.29 -0.87
CA ASP A 529 34.48 -8.52 -1.48
C ASP A 529 35.41 -7.95 -0.39
N ASP A 530 36.69 -8.33 -0.43
CA ASP A 530 37.71 -7.88 0.54
C ASP A 530 37.89 -6.35 0.62
N ARG A 531 37.49 -5.61 -0.43
CA ARG A 531 37.50 -4.14 -0.41
C ARG A 531 36.38 -3.57 0.44
N VAL A 532 35.27 -4.29 0.57
CA VAL A 532 34.09 -3.83 1.30
C VAL A 532 34.29 -4.04 2.80
N ARG A 533 34.50 -2.93 3.49
CA ARG A 533 34.60 -2.91 4.96
C ARG A 533 33.26 -3.12 5.63
N ARG A 534 32.18 -2.54 5.10
CA ARG A 534 30.86 -2.62 5.71
C ARG A 534 29.73 -2.65 4.68
N VAL A 535 28.80 -3.56 4.88
CA VAL A 535 27.52 -3.65 4.17
C VAL A 535 26.40 -3.28 5.13
N THR A 536 25.68 -2.20 4.83
CA THR A 536 24.42 -1.86 5.49
C THR A 536 23.28 -2.32 4.61
N THR A 537 22.39 -3.17 5.11
CA THR A 537 21.21 -3.62 4.38
C THR A 537 19.95 -3.09 5.06
N VAL A 538 19.05 -2.49 4.29
CA VAL A 538 17.78 -1.94 4.78
C VAL A 538 16.64 -2.78 4.21
N GLU A 539 15.89 -3.42 5.09
CA GLU A 539 14.79 -4.32 4.75
C GLU A 539 13.50 -3.85 5.44
N ILE A 540 12.42 -3.68 4.69
CA ILE A 540 11.15 -3.18 5.22
C ILE A 540 10.41 -4.24 6.06
N SER A 541 10.62 -5.52 5.75
CA SER A 541 9.91 -6.64 6.35
C SER A 541 10.72 -7.33 7.46
N PRO A 542 10.26 -7.24 8.73
CA PRO A 542 10.74 -8.10 9.80
C PRO A 542 10.68 -9.59 9.47
N SER A 543 9.68 -10.02 8.69
CA SER A 543 9.51 -11.43 8.30
C SER A 543 10.64 -11.91 7.39
N VAL A 544 11.10 -11.10 6.44
CA VAL A 544 12.25 -11.45 5.58
C VAL A 544 13.53 -11.65 6.42
N LYS A 545 13.77 -10.78 7.41
CA LYS A 545 14.89 -10.96 8.35
C LYS A 545 14.79 -12.26 9.15
N GLN A 546 13.61 -12.65 9.60
CA GLN A 546 13.40 -13.92 10.32
C GLN A 546 13.70 -15.13 9.43
N LEU A 547 13.42 -15.04 8.12
CA LEU A 547 13.63 -16.11 7.15
C LEU A 547 15.04 -16.16 6.56
N LEU A 548 15.84 -15.10 6.72
CA LEU A 548 17.20 -14.99 6.18
C LEU A 548 18.11 -16.22 6.43
N PRO A 549 18.10 -16.89 7.61
CA PRO A 549 18.91 -18.08 7.84
C PRO A 549 18.65 -19.24 6.85
N MET A 550 17.45 -19.33 6.29
CA MET A 550 17.12 -20.35 5.29
C MET A 550 17.90 -20.15 3.98
N PHE A 551 18.27 -18.91 3.67
CA PHE A 551 18.95 -18.54 2.43
C PHE A 551 20.49 -18.51 2.56
N TYR A 552 21.06 -18.84 3.72
CA TYR A 552 22.51 -18.93 3.94
C TYR A 552 23.29 -19.75 2.92
N PRO A 553 22.78 -20.91 2.45
CA PRO A 553 23.46 -21.69 1.40
C PRO A 553 23.57 -20.97 0.05
N TRP A 554 22.85 -19.87 -0.14
CA TRP A 554 22.77 -19.12 -1.39
C TRP A 554 23.47 -17.78 -1.31
N ASN A 555 23.35 -17.09 -0.18
CA ASN A 555 23.88 -15.74 -0.03
C ASN A 555 25.28 -15.67 0.62
N GLY A 556 25.77 -16.74 1.26
CA GLY A 556 27.08 -16.73 1.93
C GLY A 556 27.12 -15.87 3.20
N LEU A 557 25.96 -15.58 3.78
CA LEU A 557 25.78 -14.74 4.96
C LEU A 557 25.77 -15.56 6.28
N ALA A 558 26.07 -16.85 6.28
CA ALA A 558 26.02 -17.67 7.50
C ALA A 558 26.88 -17.10 8.65
N SER A 559 28.03 -16.51 8.33
CA SER A 559 29.00 -15.98 9.30
C SER A 559 28.74 -14.53 9.73
N TYR A 560 27.78 -13.79 9.14
CA TYR A 560 27.62 -12.37 9.52
C TYR A 560 27.12 -12.21 10.95
N ALA A 561 26.43 -13.20 11.51
CA ALA A 561 25.92 -13.14 12.87
C ALA A 561 27.06 -12.99 13.90
N GLU A 562 28.29 -13.34 13.49
CA GLU A 562 29.52 -13.26 14.27
C GLU A 562 30.29 -11.94 14.03
N ASP A 563 29.96 -11.17 12.99
CA ASP A 563 30.63 -9.92 12.61
C ASP A 563 29.63 -8.77 12.30
N PRO A 564 29.00 -8.21 13.36
CA PRO A 564 28.03 -7.11 13.21
C PRO A 564 28.68 -5.79 12.75
N ASP A 565 30.00 -5.67 12.83
CA ASP A 565 30.73 -4.48 12.39
C ASP A 565 30.85 -4.43 10.86
N ARG A 566 30.97 -5.60 10.21
CA ARG A 566 30.98 -5.71 8.75
C ARG A 566 29.59 -5.81 8.11
N PHE A 567 28.58 -6.34 8.80
CA PHE A 567 27.22 -6.46 8.27
C PHE A 567 26.17 -5.90 9.21
N ASN A 568 25.42 -4.90 8.76
CA ASN A 568 24.39 -4.22 9.53
C ASN A 568 23.03 -4.32 8.83
N LEU A 569 22.12 -5.15 9.36
CA LEU A 569 20.77 -5.30 8.85
C LEU A 569 19.75 -4.46 9.66
N ILE A 570 19.25 -3.41 9.02
CA ILE A 570 18.28 -2.45 9.57
C ILE A 570 16.88 -2.79 9.07
N ILE A 571 15.91 -2.84 9.99
CA ILE A 571 14.49 -2.98 9.64
C ILE A 571 13.86 -1.60 9.49
N ASP A 572 13.72 -1.14 8.25
CA ASP A 572 13.18 0.17 7.92
C ASP A 572 12.78 0.24 6.44
N ASP A 573 12.01 1.26 6.07
CA ASP A 573 11.75 1.57 4.66
C ASP A 573 13.01 2.17 4.00
N GLY A 574 13.42 1.62 2.86
CA GLY A 574 14.64 2.05 2.16
C GLY A 574 14.66 3.53 1.78
N ARG A 575 13.52 4.09 1.38
CA ARG A 575 13.41 5.51 1.05
C ARG A 575 13.48 6.36 2.32
N SER A 576 12.78 5.96 3.38
CA SER A 576 12.83 6.66 4.67
C SER A 576 14.26 6.68 5.25
N PHE A 577 14.99 5.57 5.15
CA PHE A 577 16.40 5.48 5.52
C PHE A 577 17.25 6.49 4.74
N VAL A 578 17.18 6.49 3.41
CA VAL A 578 17.99 7.39 2.56
C VAL A 578 17.61 8.87 2.81
N THR A 579 16.33 9.13 3.10
CA THR A 579 15.86 10.48 3.46
C THR A 579 16.45 10.94 4.79
N SER A 580 16.38 10.10 5.82
CA SER A 580 16.61 10.50 7.21
C SER A 580 18.04 10.31 7.69
N SER A 581 18.73 9.25 7.24
CA SER A 581 20.10 8.91 7.66
C SER A 581 21.13 9.90 7.13
N GLU A 582 22.12 10.28 7.92
CA GLU A 582 23.24 11.12 7.46
C GLU A 582 24.40 10.31 6.86
N SER A 583 24.35 8.97 6.96
CA SER A 583 25.41 8.07 6.47
C SER A 583 25.67 8.22 4.97
N LYS A 584 26.94 8.09 4.61
CA LYS A 584 27.42 8.13 3.23
C LYS A 584 27.94 6.76 2.77
N PHE A 585 27.78 6.49 1.49
CA PHE A 585 28.12 5.19 0.89
C PHE A 585 28.86 5.38 -0.43
N ASP A 586 29.75 4.44 -0.73
CA ASP A 586 30.45 4.36 -2.01
C ASP A 586 29.58 3.69 -3.07
N ILE A 587 28.77 2.71 -2.64
CA ILE A 587 27.78 2.05 -3.50
C ILE A 587 26.43 2.03 -2.80
N ILE A 588 25.37 2.38 -3.52
CA ILE A 588 23.98 2.17 -3.13
C ILE A 588 23.34 1.24 -4.17
N THR A 589 22.95 0.04 -3.77
CA THR A 589 22.19 -0.90 -4.61
C THR A 589 20.73 -0.92 -4.17
N SER A 590 19.79 -0.86 -5.11
CA SER A 590 18.35 -0.80 -4.84
C SER A 590 17.62 -1.82 -5.72
N GLU A 591 17.14 -2.90 -5.09
CA GLU A 591 16.45 -4.02 -5.73
C GLU A 591 15.07 -4.27 -5.07
N PRO A 592 14.12 -3.33 -5.19
CA PRO A 592 12.81 -3.47 -4.58
C PRO A 592 11.91 -4.41 -5.38
N LEU A 593 10.68 -4.60 -4.92
CA LEU A 593 9.63 -5.27 -5.70
C LEU A 593 9.36 -4.53 -7.04
N HIS A 594 8.58 -5.15 -7.92
CA HIS A 594 8.25 -4.55 -9.23
C HIS A 594 7.67 -3.12 -9.10
N PRO A 595 8.09 -2.12 -9.90
CA PRO A 595 7.71 -0.71 -9.75
C PRO A 595 6.21 -0.43 -9.89
N LYS A 596 5.43 -1.36 -10.45
CA LYS A 596 3.96 -1.29 -10.47
C LYS A 596 3.29 -1.58 -9.13
N ARG A 597 4.04 -2.12 -8.17
CA ARG A 597 3.56 -2.37 -6.81
C ARG A 597 3.38 -1.04 -6.08
N ALA A 598 2.29 -0.94 -5.34
CA ALA A 598 1.94 0.25 -4.58
C ALA A 598 3.11 0.72 -3.72
N GLY A 599 3.51 1.99 -3.89
CA GLY A 599 4.58 2.62 -3.11
C GLY A 599 6.01 2.22 -3.54
N THR A 600 6.20 1.20 -4.38
CA THR A 600 7.53 0.79 -4.83
C THR A 600 8.11 1.76 -5.87
N VAL A 601 7.26 2.36 -6.70
CA VAL A 601 7.64 3.43 -7.63
C VAL A 601 8.31 4.64 -6.94
N ASN A 602 8.10 4.82 -5.63
CA ASN A 602 8.78 5.84 -4.85
C ASN A 602 10.31 5.61 -4.78
N LEU A 603 10.81 4.43 -5.12
CA LEU A 603 12.23 4.10 -5.27
C LEU A 603 12.73 4.24 -6.72
N TYR A 604 11.90 4.81 -7.62
CA TYR A 604 12.23 5.04 -9.03
C TYR A 604 12.04 6.49 -9.46
N SER A 605 11.66 7.38 -8.54
CA SER A 605 11.43 8.80 -8.84
C SER A 605 12.73 9.59 -8.95
N ARG A 606 12.67 10.70 -9.68
CA ARG A 606 13.78 11.68 -9.74
C ARG A 606 14.20 12.15 -8.35
N GLU A 607 13.24 12.43 -7.48
CA GLU A 607 13.50 12.89 -6.11
C GLU A 607 14.20 11.82 -5.27
N TYR A 608 13.87 10.53 -5.43
CA TYR A 608 14.61 9.44 -4.80
C TYR A 608 16.07 9.39 -5.25
N TYR A 609 16.34 9.48 -6.56
CA TYR A 609 17.72 9.48 -7.04
C TYR A 609 18.51 10.70 -6.55
N GLN A 610 17.86 11.87 -6.41
CA GLN A 610 18.47 13.04 -5.77
C GLN A 610 18.82 12.79 -4.30
N LEU A 611 17.98 12.07 -3.56
CA LEU A 611 18.28 11.65 -2.19
C LEU A 611 19.46 10.67 -2.15
N CYS A 612 19.50 9.67 -3.04
CA CYS A 612 20.63 8.74 -3.15
C CYS A 612 21.94 9.48 -3.44
N ARG A 613 21.93 10.45 -4.38
CA ARG A 613 23.10 11.30 -4.67
C ARG A 613 23.61 12.06 -3.45
N LYS A 614 22.70 12.57 -2.60
CA LYS A 614 23.08 13.20 -1.33
C LYS A 614 23.68 12.22 -0.33
N ARG A 615 23.52 10.90 -0.49
CA ARG A 615 24.11 9.85 0.34
C ARG A 615 25.35 9.20 -0.28
N LEU A 616 25.79 9.64 -1.46
CA LEU A 616 27.05 9.16 -2.02
C LEU A 616 28.26 9.88 -1.42
N ASN A 617 29.35 9.13 -1.27
CA ASN A 617 30.72 9.66 -1.21
C ASN A 617 31.16 10.15 -2.59
N GLU A 618 32.27 10.89 -2.64
CA GLU A 618 32.90 11.26 -3.90
C GLU A 618 33.28 10.00 -4.71
N GLY A 619 32.92 9.97 -5.99
CA GLY A 619 33.11 8.77 -6.83
C GLY A 619 32.05 7.68 -6.64
N GLY A 620 31.09 7.88 -5.73
CA GLY A 620 30.08 6.87 -5.41
C GLY A 620 29.13 6.55 -6.57
N ILE A 621 28.50 5.38 -6.49
CA ILE A 621 27.67 4.79 -7.53
C ILE A 621 26.31 4.38 -6.97
N VAL A 622 25.24 4.66 -7.73
CA VAL A 622 23.92 4.05 -7.51
C VAL A 622 23.68 2.97 -8.55
N ALA A 623 23.29 1.77 -8.11
CA ALA A 623 22.79 0.70 -8.94
C ALA A 623 21.31 0.46 -8.64
N GLN A 624 20.46 0.56 -9.67
CA GLN A 624 19.02 0.36 -9.56
C GLN A 624 18.60 -0.81 -10.44
N TRP A 625 17.82 -1.71 -9.85
CA TRP A 625 17.21 -2.81 -10.58
C TRP A 625 16.19 -2.30 -11.60
N LEU A 626 16.29 -2.80 -12.83
CA LEU A 626 15.38 -2.51 -13.93
C LEU A 626 14.70 -3.81 -14.39
N PRO A 627 13.45 -4.07 -13.98
CA PRO A 627 12.66 -5.12 -14.59
C PRO A 627 12.38 -4.78 -16.05
N TYR A 628 12.03 -5.78 -16.87
CA TYR A 628 11.34 -5.56 -18.16
C TYR A 628 10.05 -6.36 -18.26
N HIS A 629 9.85 -7.35 -17.38
CA HIS A 629 8.67 -8.18 -17.39
C HIS A 629 7.46 -7.33 -16.97
N ALA A 630 6.28 -7.63 -17.50
CA ALA A 630 5.03 -6.97 -17.15
C ALA A 630 5.05 -5.41 -17.28
N MET A 631 5.87 -4.88 -18.19
CA MET A 631 5.92 -3.44 -18.48
C MET A 631 5.60 -3.12 -19.95
N THR A 632 5.01 -1.95 -20.16
CA THR A 632 4.85 -1.35 -21.49
C THR A 632 6.14 -0.62 -21.89
N LEU A 633 6.27 -0.34 -23.18
CA LEU A 633 7.41 0.41 -23.70
C LEU A 633 7.56 1.80 -23.04
N ASP A 634 6.46 2.52 -22.83
CA ASP A 634 6.50 3.87 -22.26
C ASP A 634 6.87 3.86 -20.77
N GLU A 635 6.42 2.85 -20.01
CA GLU A 635 6.82 2.65 -18.61
C GLU A 635 8.33 2.40 -18.51
N PHE A 636 8.84 1.47 -19.33
CA PHE A 636 10.25 1.14 -19.34
C PHE A 636 11.11 2.35 -19.74
N ARG A 637 10.73 3.06 -20.81
CA ARG A 637 11.39 4.32 -21.23
C ARG A 637 11.33 5.40 -20.15
N SER A 638 10.22 5.49 -19.42
CA SER A 638 10.04 6.46 -18.34
C SER A 638 11.02 6.20 -17.19
N ILE A 639 11.22 4.94 -16.78
CA ILE A 639 12.21 4.57 -15.77
C ILE A 639 13.63 4.91 -16.25
N VAL A 640 13.98 4.50 -17.47
CA VAL A 640 15.30 4.73 -18.07
C VAL A 640 15.60 6.23 -18.19
N ALA A 641 14.65 7.03 -18.66
CA ALA A 641 14.79 8.49 -18.78
C ALA A 641 14.91 9.18 -17.41
N THR A 642 14.12 8.74 -16.43
CA THR A 642 14.18 9.28 -15.07
C THR A 642 15.54 9.04 -14.46
N PHE A 643 16.08 7.82 -14.59
CA PHE A 643 17.42 7.51 -14.11
C PHE A 643 18.50 8.31 -14.85
N ALA A 644 18.50 8.29 -16.19
CA ALA A 644 19.50 8.99 -17.01
C ALA A 644 19.54 10.51 -16.78
N SER A 645 18.38 11.13 -16.54
CA SER A 645 18.28 12.57 -16.23
C SER A 645 18.72 12.90 -14.81
N SER A 646 18.76 11.91 -13.91
CA SER A 646 19.09 12.10 -12.50
C SER A 646 20.58 12.04 -12.19
N PHE A 647 21.45 11.59 -13.11
CA PHE A 647 22.89 11.47 -12.89
C PHE A 647 23.70 12.14 -14.02
N LYS A 648 24.93 12.59 -13.71
CA LYS A 648 25.82 13.15 -14.74
C LYS A 648 26.25 12.07 -15.73
N TYR A 649 26.65 10.91 -15.22
CA TYR A 649 27.02 9.72 -15.98
C TYR A 649 26.04 8.59 -15.64
N ALA A 650 25.59 7.87 -16.67
CA ALA A 650 24.70 6.73 -16.51
C ALA A 650 25.08 5.63 -17.51
N LEU A 651 24.93 4.38 -17.09
CA LEU A 651 25.12 3.17 -17.89
C LEU A 651 23.93 2.23 -17.67
N LEU A 652 23.56 1.50 -18.71
CA LEU A 652 22.58 0.43 -18.64
C LEU A 652 23.27 -0.91 -18.94
N TRP A 653 23.10 -1.86 -18.03
CA TRP A 653 23.49 -3.27 -18.18
C TRP A 653 22.24 -4.12 -18.38
N ILE A 654 22.31 -5.10 -19.29
CA ILE A 654 21.24 -6.04 -19.62
C ILE A 654 21.78 -7.47 -19.47
N GLY A 655 21.06 -8.31 -18.75
CA GLY A 655 21.35 -9.72 -18.54
C GLY A 655 20.14 -10.59 -18.81
N GLU A 656 19.77 -11.44 -17.83
CA GLU A 656 18.35 -11.77 -17.65
C GLU A 656 17.67 -10.43 -17.46
N GLN A 657 17.76 -9.81 -16.28
CA GLN A 657 17.18 -8.50 -15.92
C GLN A 657 18.12 -7.32 -16.17
N GLY A 658 17.65 -6.08 -15.99
CA GLY A 658 18.43 -4.86 -16.23
C GLY A 658 19.03 -4.26 -14.96
N VAL A 659 20.20 -3.63 -15.09
CA VAL A 659 20.84 -2.84 -14.02
C VAL A 659 21.17 -1.46 -14.54
N LEU A 660 20.57 -0.43 -13.93
CA LEU A 660 20.86 0.97 -14.18
C LEU A 660 21.96 1.43 -13.23
N VAL A 661 23.03 2.02 -13.75
CA VAL A 661 24.18 2.48 -12.95
C VAL A 661 24.41 3.97 -13.17
N GLY A 662 24.47 4.75 -12.09
CA GLY A 662 24.54 6.21 -12.14
C GLY A 662 25.56 6.79 -11.18
N SER A 663 26.27 7.83 -11.61
CA SER A 663 27.22 8.59 -10.78
C SER A 663 27.34 10.05 -11.25
N ASP A 664 27.82 10.91 -10.34
CA ASP A 664 28.26 12.26 -10.67
C ASP A 664 29.72 12.31 -11.12
N SER A 665 30.47 11.25 -10.87
CA SER A 665 31.84 11.05 -11.34
C SER A 665 31.85 10.19 -12.60
N PRO A 666 32.85 10.35 -13.48
CA PRO A 666 32.99 9.50 -14.66
C PRO A 666 33.01 8.02 -14.29
N LEU A 667 32.08 7.25 -14.85
CA LEU A 667 32.07 5.79 -14.76
C LEU A 667 33.09 5.26 -15.76
N GLN A 668 34.38 5.26 -15.38
CA GLN A 668 35.45 4.68 -16.19
C GLN A 668 35.80 3.29 -15.66
N PRO A 669 35.51 2.24 -16.41
CA PRO A 669 35.92 0.89 -16.06
C PRO A 669 37.43 0.80 -15.87
N ASN A 670 37.86 0.30 -14.71
CA ASN A 670 39.26 -0.07 -14.51
C ASN A 670 39.41 -1.55 -14.84
N ASP A 671 39.84 -1.84 -16.06
CA ASP A 671 39.88 -3.19 -16.58
C ASP A 671 40.78 -4.14 -15.78
N THR A 672 41.80 -3.60 -15.11
CA THR A 672 42.65 -4.38 -14.21
C THR A 672 41.93 -4.70 -12.91
N ALA A 673 41.15 -3.76 -12.36
CA ALA A 673 40.33 -3.99 -11.18
C ALA A 673 39.17 -4.96 -11.47
N ILE A 674 38.52 -4.82 -12.63
CA ILE A 674 37.45 -5.71 -13.09
C ILE A 674 37.98 -7.13 -13.30
N ALA A 675 39.09 -7.29 -14.02
CA ALA A 675 39.70 -8.60 -14.22
C ALA A 675 40.07 -9.26 -12.87
N ARG A 676 40.71 -8.50 -11.97
CA ARG A 676 41.05 -9.01 -10.63
C ARG A 676 39.82 -9.43 -9.83
N LEU A 677 38.73 -8.67 -9.87
CA LEU A 677 37.49 -9.02 -9.18
C LEU A 677 36.89 -10.32 -9.74
N LEU A 678 36.81 -10.42 -11.07
CA LEU A 678 36.16 -11.53 -11.76
C LEU A 678 37.01 -12.82 -11.76
N GLU A 679 38.32 -12.73 -11.51
CA GLU A 679 39.22 -13.87 -11.33
C GLU A 679 39.26 -14.40 -9.88
N LYS A 680 38.67 -13.69 -8.90
CA LYS A 680 38.63 -14.17 -7.50
C LYS A 680 37.85 -15.49 -7.42
N PRO A 681 38.36 -16.53 -6.74
CA PRO A 681 37.67 -17.82 -6.65
C PRO A 681 36.23 -17.73 -6.14
N SER A 682 35.97 -16.88 -5.13
CA SER A 682 34.64 -16.63 -4.58
C SER A 682 33.68 -16.02 -5.61
N VAL A 683 34.16 -15.08 -6.43
CA VAL A 683 33.36 -14.44 -7.48
C VAL A 683 33.14 -15.40 -8.66
N VAL A 684 34.15 -16.18 -9.04
CA VAL A 684 34.04 -17.21 -10.09
C VAL A 684 32.98 -18.26 -9.72
N GLU A 685 32.94 -18.69 -8.45
CA GLU A 685 31.94 -19.63 -7.96
C GLU A 685 30.52 -19.04 -8.05
N VAL A 686 30.35 -17.79 -7.63
CA VAL A 686 29.07 -17.06 -7.72
C VAL A 686 28.62 -16.89 -9.18
N LEU A 687 29.52 -16.47 -10.07
CA LEU A 687 29.26 -16.35 -11.51
C LEU A 687 28.86 -17.70 -12.12
N LYS A 688 29.60 -18.76 -11.81
CA LYS A 688 29.31 -20.12 -12.29
C LYS A 688 27.93 -20.59 -11.82
N ARG A 689 27.56 -20.33 -10.56
CA ARG A 689 26.23 -20.66 -10.03
C ARG A 689 25.12 -19.90 -10.74
N GLY A 690 25.34 -18.62 -11.04
CA GLY A 690 24.43 -17.78 -11.83
C GLY A 690 24.51 -17.98 -13.35
N GLY A 691 25.28 -18.97 -13.84
CA GLY A 691 25.45 -19.26 -15.28
C GLY A 691 26.12 -18.15 -16.08
N TYR A 692 26.88 -17.27 -15.43
CA TYR A 692 27.71 -16.26 -16.08
C TYR A 692 29.15 -16.74 -16.26
N ASN A 693 29.78 -16.27 -17.33
CA ASN A 693 31.24 -16.15 -17.44
C ASN A 693 31.60 -14.66 -17.55
N ILE A 694 32.90 -14.36 -17.52
CA ILE A 694 33.42 -12.99 -17.58
C ILE A 694 33.00 -12.29 -18.88
N GLU A 695 33.00 -12.99 -20.01
CA GLU A 695 32.64 -12.43 -21.31
C GLU A 695 31.16 -12.06 -21.39
N LEU A 696 30.25 -12.92 -20.92
CA LEU A 696 28.81 -12.64 -20.85
C LEU A 696 28.48 -11.53 -19.86
N PHE A 697 29.20 -11.47 -18.73
CA PHE A 697 29.09 -10.37 -17.80
C PHE A 697 29.38 -9.06 -18.54
N LEU A 698 30.58 -8.91 -19.10
CA LEU A 698 31.03 -7.70 -19.82
C LEU A 698 30.14 -7.37 -21.03
N ALA A 699 29.67 -8.38 -21.76
CA ALA A 699 28.78 -8.21 -22.91
C ALA A 699 27.39 -7.69 -22.54
N GLY A 700 27.05 -7.71 -21.25
CA GLY A 700 25.79 -7.15 -20.74
C GLY A 700 25.77 -5.63 -20.72
N PHE A 701 26.90 -4.93 -20.86
CA PHE A 701 26.86 -3.49 -21.13
C PHE A 701 26.05 -3.22 -22.40
N TRP A 702 25.07 -2.32 -22.29
CA TRP A 702 24.11 -2.11 -23.36
C TRP A 702 24.14 -0.72 -23.96
N MET A 703 24.13 0.32 -23.13
CA MET A 703 24.16 1.71 -23.59
C MET A 703 24.63 2.65 -22.49
N ASN A 704 25.27 3.75 -22.90
CA ASN A 704 25.57 4.89 -22.04
C ASN A 704 24.37 5.84 -21.93
N LYS A 705 24.53 6.91 -21.14
CA LYS A 705 23.52 7.95 -20.95
C LYS A 705 22.94 8.51 -22.25
N ASP A 706 23.76 8.81 -23.25
CA ASP A 706 23.28 9.35 -24.53
C ASP A 706 22.42 8.32 -25.27
N GLY A 707 22.81 7.04 -25.22
CA GLY A 707 22.02 5.94 -25.74
C GLY A 707 20.69 5.76 -24.98
N MET A 708 20.70 5.91 -23.66
CA MET A 708 19.48 5.87 -22.83
C MET A 708 18.53 7.03 -23.17
N GLN A 709 19.06 8.23 -23.40
CA GLN A 709 18.28 9.40 -23.80
C GLN A 709 17.70 9.24 -25.21
N ALA A 710 18.51 8.77 -26.16
CA ALA A 710 18.05 8.46 -27.51
C ALA A 710 16.97 7.37 -27.51
N TYR A 711 17.18 6.30 -26.74
CA TYR A 711 16.21 5.22 -26.58
C TYR A 711 14.90 5.74 -25.97
N SER A 712 14.95 6.58 -24.95
CA SER A 712 13.76 7.04 -24.24
C SER A 712 12.96 8.08 -25.02
N GLY A 713 13.64 8.92 -25.81
CA GLY A 713 13.04 10.02 -26.56
C GLY A 713 12.74 11.26 -25.70
N GLU A 714 12.60 12.41 -26.35
CA GLU A 714 12.50 13.71 -25.67
C GLU A 714 11.18 13.96 -24.93
N LYS A 715 10.10 13.29 -25.33
CA LYS A 715 8.72 13.55 -24.83
C LYS A 715 8.25 12.58 -23.76
N ILE A 716 9.11 11.66 -23.30
CA ILE A 716 8.69 10.66 -22.32
C ILE A 716 8.44 11.30 -20.95
N ARG A 717 7.41 10.83 -20.25
CA ARG A 717 7.05 11.31 -18.91
C ARG A 717 8.16 10.90 -17.93
N ILE A 718 8.64 11.83 -17.11
CA ILE A 718 9.61 11.55 -16.02
C ILE A 718 8.84 11.17 -14.76
N LEU A 719 9.31 10.15 -14.05
CA LEU A 719 8.75 9.74 -12.76
C LEU A 719 9.15 10.75 -11.70
N SER A 720 8.15 11.20 -10.95
CA SER A 720 8.34 12.09 -9.81
C SER A 720 7.43 11.66 -8.68
N ASP A 721 7.78 12.07 -7.46
CA ASP A 721 6.94 11.84 -6.28
C ASP A 721 5.51 12.39 -6.44
N ASP A 722 5.34 13.48 -7.17
CA ASP A 722 4.03 14.06 -7.45
C ASP A 722 3.23 13.25 -8.47
N LEU A 723 3.91 12.54 -9.38
CA LEU A 723 3.28 11.83 -10.48
C LEU A 723 3.86 10.41 -10.65
N PRO A 724 3.49 9.48 -9.76
CA PRO A 724 3.91 8.08 -9.78
C PRO A 724 3.11 7.22 -10.78
N TRP A 725 2.91 7.68 -12.02
CA TRP A 725 1.88 7.13 -12.94
C TRP A 725 2.02 5.63 -13.27
N ILE A 726 3.21 5.04 -13.20
CA ILE A 726 3.46 3.61 -13.50
C ILE A 726 2.67 2.69 -12.56
N GLU A 727 2.51 3.04 -11.28
CA GLU A 727 1.77 2.21 -10.33
C GLU A 727 0.26 2.15 -10.64
N TYR A 728 -0.24 3.04 -11.51
CA TYR A 728 -1.63 3.10 -11.99
C TYR A 728 -1.81 2.53 -13.41
N SER A 729 -0.78 1.90 -14.00
CA SER A 729 -0.87 1.36 -15.36
C SER A 729 -1.24 -0.12 -15.36
N LEU A 730 -2.30 -0.49 -16.08
CA LEU A 730 -2.86 -1.85 -16.08
C LEU A 730 -2.31 -2.77 -17.18
N ASP A 731 -1.67 -2.20 -18.20
CA ASP A 731 -1.22 -2.93 -19.38
C ASP A 731 0.23 -3.41 -19.22
N GLY A 732 0.63 -4.46 -19.92
CA GLY A 732 2.03 -4.90 -19.95
C GLY A 732 2.31 -5.85 -21.10
N SER A 733 3.22 -5.46 -21.99
CA SER A 733 3.77 -6.34 -23.04
C SER A 733 5.24 -6.00 -23.25
N SER A 734 6.12 -6.94 -22.91
CA SER A 734 7.57 -6.72 -22.96
C SER A 734 8.18 -6.87 -24.36
N TYR A 735 7.40 -7.29 -25.37
CA TYR A 735 7.91 -7.54 -26.73
C TYR A 735 8.52 -6.27 -27.36
N ASP A 736 7.80 -5.16 -27.29
CA ASP A 736 8.24 -3.88 -27.87
C ASP A 736 9.43 -3.27 -27.14
N VAL A 737 9.58 -3.57 -25.84
CA VAL A 737 10.72 -3.13 -25.03
C VAL A 737 12.02 -3.69 -25.61
N PHE A 738 12.07 -5.00 -25.81
CA PHE A 738 13.27 -5.69 -26.26
C PHE A 738 13.68 -5.31 -27.69
N SER A 739 12.73 -5.29 -28.62
CA SER A 739 13.02 -5.01 -30.04
C SER A 739 13.64 -3.63 -30.23
N ARG A 740 13.12 -2.60 -29.54
CA ARG A 740 13.67 -1.24 -29.58
C ARG A 740 15.00 -1.10 -28.84
N MET A 741 15.20 -1.89 -27.78
CA MET A 741 16.43 -1.86 -26.99
C MET A 741 17.62 -2.40 -27.80
N ILE A 742 17.41 -3.45 -28.59
CA ILE A 742 18.43 -3.99 -29.53
C ILE A 742 18.86 -2.93 -30.54
N ALA A 743 17.93 -2.14 -31.09
CA ALA A 743 18.23 -1.09 -32.05
C ALA A 743 19.12 0.06 -31.51
N HIS A 744 19.17 0.24 -30.19
CA HIS A 744 19.95 1.30 -29.52
C HIS A 744 21.20 0.75 -28.80
N ARG A 745 21.52 -0.54 -28.98
CA ARG A 745 22.69 -1.15 -28.34
C ARG A 745 23.98 -0.49 -28.82
N GLN A 746 24.84 -0.15 -27.89
CA GLN A 746 26.21 0.28 -28.15
C GLN A 746 27.16 -0.90 -27.83
N PRO A 747 28.08 -1.26 -28.74
CA PRO A 747 29.02 -2.35 -28.48
C PRO A 747 29.92 -2.00 -27.29
N PRO A 748 30.14 -2.92 -26.33
CA PRO A 748 30.98 -2.69 -25.15
C PRO A 748 32.39 -2.18 -25.49
N GLN A 749 32.95 -2.60 -26.63
CA GLN A 749 34.28 -2.15 -27.09
C GLN A 749 34.38 -0.62 -27.25
N LYS A 750 33.27 0.11 -27.45
CA LYS A 750 33.27 1.57 -27.52
C LYS A 750 33.49 2.26 -26.16
N LEU A 751 33.27 1.55 -25.06
CA LEU A 751 33.35 2.10 -23.71
C LEU A 751 34.58 1.57 -22.94
N PHE A 752 34.96 0.33 -23.21
CA PHE A 752 36.07 -0.34 -22.54
C PHE A 752 37.18 -0.63 -23.57
N ALA A 753 38.10 0.32 -23.76
CA ALA A 753 39.14 0.20 -24.78
C ALA A 753 40.03 -1.04 -24.62
N SER A 754 40.20 -1.57 -23.39
CA SER A 754 40.99 -2.79 -23.20
C SER A 754 40.23 -4.08 -23.51
N LEU A 755 38.91 -4.03 -23.77
CA LEU A 755 38.14 -5.24 -24.11
C LEU A 755 38.53 -5.81 -25.48
N GLU A 756 39.28 -5.07 -26.30
CA GLU A 756 39.92 -5.60 -27.50
C GLU A 756 40.74 -6.87 -27.22
N LYS A 757 41.30 -7.04 -26.02
CA LYS A 757 42.06 -8.25 -25.63
C LYS A 757 41.21 -9.52 -25.62
N TYR A 758 39.90 -9.40 -25.46
CA TYR A 758 38.98 -10.55 -25.50
C TYR A 758 38.58 -10.95 -26.94
N GLY A 759 38.90 -10.11 -27.94
CA GLY A 759 38.77 -10.41 -29.37
C GLY A 759 37.43 -11.05 -29.74
N ASP A 760 37.50 -12.14 -30.49
CA ASP A 760 36.34 -12.88 -31.01
C ASP A 760 35.37 -13.37 -29.93
N LYS A 761 35.85 -13.65 -28.71
CA LYS A 761 35.01 -14.12 -27.60
C LYS A 761 34.00 -13.06 -27.16
N MET A 762 34.40 -11.79 -27.21
CA MET A 762 33.54 -10.67 -26.81
C MET A 762 32.42 -10.42 -27.83
N ASP A 763 32.74 -10.61 -29.12
CA ASP A 763 31.76 -10.55 -30.20
C ASP A 763 30.79 -11.72 -30.13
N GLU A 764 31.27 -12.91 -29.76
CA GLU A 764 30.42 -14.07 -29.55
C GLU A 764 29.48 -13.89 -28.35
N ALA A 765 29.98 -13.36 -27.23
CA ALA A 765 29.16 -13.11 -26.04
C ALA A 765 28.13 -12.00 -26.29
N SER A 766 28.51 -10.99 -27.07
CA SER A 766 27.59 -9.95 -27.53
C SER A 766 26.48 -10.51 -28.43
N ARG A 767 26.80 -11.44 -29.34
CA ARG A 767 25.79 -12.13 -30.16
C ARG A 767 24.86 -12.96 -29.29
N GLU A 768 25.40 -13.70 -28.33
CA GLU A 768 24.61 -14.55 -27.44
C GLU A 768 23.61 -13.76 -26.58
N ASN A 769 24.01 -12.61 -26.02
CA ASN A 769 23.09 -11.73 -25.28
C ASN A 769 21.96 -11.17 -26.17
N VAL A 770 22.25 -10.87 -27.44
CA VAL A 770 21.23 -10.42 -28.40
C VAL A 770 20.29 -11.56 -28.79
N ASP A 771 20.83 -12.75 -29.04
CA ASP A 771 20.03 -13.95 -29.33
C ASP A 771 19.13 -14.32 -28.15
N PHE A 772 19.59 -14.17 -26.91
CA PHE A 772 18.76 -14.35 -25.72
C PHE A 772 17.53 -13.41 -25.72
N LEU A 773 17.71 -12.13 -26.06
CA LEU A 773 16.57 -11.21 -26.17
C LEU A 773 15.63 -11.59 -27.32
N TYR A 774 16.16 -12.01 -28.47
CA TYR A 774 15.33 -12.52 -29.57
C TYR A 774 14.55 -13.77 -29.17
N TYR A 775 15.14 -14.68 -28.39
CA TYR A 775 14.45 -15.82 -27.82
C TYR A 775 13.27 -15.38 -26.95
N ARG A 776 13.46 -14.39 -26.05
CA ARG A 776 12.37 -13.83 -25.22
C ARG A 776 11.29 -13.13 -26.05
N ILE A 777 11.69 -12.35 -27.06
CA ILE A 777 10.79 -11.74 -28.04
C ILE A 777 9.92 -12.81 -28.70
N HIS A 778 10.50 -13.91 -29.17
CA HIS A 778 9.75 -14.99 -29.81
C HIS A 778 8.85 -15.77 -28.85
N GLN A 779 9.32 -16.05 -27.62
CA GLN A 779 8.49 -16.65 -26.56
C GLN A 779 7.26 -15.81 -26.27
N LEU A 780 7.44 -14.51 -26.03
CA LEU A 780 6.34 -13.60 -25.69
C LEU A 780 5.37 -13.36 -26.86
N ALA A 781 5.86 -13.48 -28.09
CA ALA A 781 5.01 -13.43 -29.29
C ALA A 781 4.29 -14.76 -29.60
N GLY A 782 4.49 -15.81 -28.79
CA GLY A 782 3.93 -17.15 -29.05
C GLY A 782 4.51 -17.83 -30.29
N ASN A 783 5.66 -17.37 -30.80
CA ASN A 783 6.32 -17.95 -31.97
C ASN A 783 7.34 -19.01 -31.54
N GLU A 784 6.83 -20.17 -31.14
CA GLU A 784 7.64 -21.28 -30.62
C GLU A 784 8.74 -21.72 -31.59
N LYS A 785 8.44 -21.79 -32.89
CA LYS A 785 9.42 -22.19 -33.90
C LYS A 785 10.62 -21.24 -33.93
N ALA A 786 10.39 -19.93 -33.98
CA ALA A 786 11.47 -18.96 -33.99
C ALA A 786 12.22 -18.89 -32.65
N ALA A 787 11.54 -19.15 -31.53
CA ALA A 787 12.16 -19.29 -30.23
C ALA A 787 13.12 -20.50 -30.20
N VAL A 788 12.67 -21.66 -30.68
CA VAL A 788 13.49 -22.88 -30.79
C VAL A 788 14.67 -22.67 -31.74
N GLU A 789 14.47 -22.04 -32.89
CA GLU A 789 15.57 -21.73 -33.84
C GLU A 789 16.61 -20.79 -33.22
N THR A 790 16.17 -19.80 -32.43
CA THR A 790 17.08 -18.87 -31.74
C THR A 790 17.83 -19.57 -30.61
N ALA A 791 17.14 -20.39 -29.81
CA ALA A 791 17.79 -21.27 -28.84
C ALA A 791 18.81 -22.21 -29.52
N ALA A 792 18.48 -22.79 -30.68
CA ALA A 792 19.36 -23.63 -31.51
C ALA A 792 20.62 -22.89 -32.02
N ARG A 793 20.54 -21.57 -32.25
CA ARG A 793 21.71 -20.73 -32.57
C ARG A 793 22.60 -20.53 -31.35
N MET A 794 22.00 -20.23 -30.20
CA MET A 794 22.72 -20.15 -28.93
C MET A 794 23.47 -21.47 -28.62
N MET A 795 22.89 -22.64 -28.94
CA MET A 795 23.57 -23.95 -28.77
C MET A 795 24.85 -24.11 -29.58
N ARG A 796 24.94 -23.41 -30.73
CA ARG A 796 26.07 -23.51 -31.66
C ARG A 796 27.18 -22.51 -31.33
N SER A 797 26.98 -21.66 -30.31
CA SER A 797 27.99 -20.77 -29.75
C SER A 797 29.17 -21.57 -29.17
N ARG A 798 30.39 -21.19 -29.53
CA ARG A 798 31.65 -21.78 -29.03
C ARG A 798 31.98 -21.33 -27.60
N LEU A 799 31.24 -20.38 -27.03
CA LEU A 799 31.43 -19.91 -25.65
C LEU A 799 31.16 -20.99 -24.60
N MET A 800 30.52 -22.13 -24.97
CA MET A 800 30.12 -23.18 -24.01
C MET A 800 29.42 -22.58 -22.79
N SER A 801 28.54 -21.59 -23.01
CA SER A 801 28.01 -20.82 -21.90
C SER A 801 27.22 -21.72 -20.97
N ALA A 802 27.60 -21.72 -19.68
CA ALA A 802 26.86 -22.39 -18.62
C ALA A 802 25.39 -21.91 -18.59
N HIS A 803 25.13 -20.71 -19.12
CA HIS A 803 23.82 -20.11 -19.29
C HIS A 803 22.83 -21.02 -20.04
N PHE A 804 23.26 -21.55 -21.19
CA PHE A 804 22.39 -22.33 -22.05
C PHE A 804 22.20 -23.77 -21.54
N PHE A 805 23.25 -24.42 -21.05
CA PHE A 805 23.14 -25.78 -20.48
C PHE A 805 22.21 -25.83 -19.27
N LYS A 806 22.27 -24.80 -18.42
CA LYS A 806 21.40 -24.69 -17.26
C LYS A 806 19.95 -24.39 -17.65
N MET A 807 19.74 -23.59 -18.69
CA MET A 807 18.41 -23.37 -19.29
C MET A 807 17.83 -24.65 -19.92
N LEU A 808 18.63 -25.48 -20.59
CA LEU A 808 18.20 -26.78 -21.11
C LEU A 808 17.92 -27.81 -20.01
N GLU A 809 18.72 -27.82 -18.95
CA GLU A 809 18.47 -28.67 -17.77
C GLU A 809 17.10 -28.32 -17.16
N ILE A 810 16.77 -27.04 -17.08
CA ILE A 810 15.45 -26.54 -16.67
C ILE A 810 14.36 -27.04 -17.63
N ILE A 811 14.52 -26.83 -18.95
CA ILE A 811 13.50 -27.21 -19.96
C ILE A 811 13.31 -28.74 -20.05
N SER A 812 14.38 -29.52 -19.96
CA SER A 812 14.32 -30.99 -20.09
C SER A 812 13.68 -31.68 -18.88
N LEU A 813 13.82 -31.10 -17.68
CA LEU A 813 13.15 -31.57 -16.47
C LEU A 813 11.68 -31.14 -16.43
N ASP A 814 11.35 -29.90 -16.84
CA ASP A 814 9.96 -29.42 -16.87
C ASP A 814 9.11 -30.11 -17.97
N SER A 815 9.74 -30.53 -19.08
CA SER A 815 9.05 -31.25 -20.18
C SER A 815 8.81 -32.73 -19.90
N ALA A 816 9.55 -33.34 -18.95
CA ALA A 816 9.26 -34.69 -18.46
C ALA A 816 8.00 -34.74 -17.58
N ASP A 817 7.49 -33.57 -17.17
CA ASP A 817 6.40 -33.39 -16.20
C ASP A 817 5.10 -32.81 -16.83
N GLN A 818 4.98 -32.69 -18.17
CA GLN A 818 3.65 -32.50 -18.75
C GLN A 818 2.83 -33.78 -18.52
N PRO A 819 1.61 -33.70 -17.95
CA PRO A 819 0.71 -34.83 -18.01
C PRO A 819 0.54 -35.16 -19.50
N GLN A 820 0.90 -36.38 -19.90
CA GLN A 820 0.55 -36.86 -21.23
C GLN A 820 -0.94 -36.60 -21.41
N SER A 821 -1.28 -35.70 -22.34
CA SER A 821 -2.68 -35.43 -22.66
C SER A 821 -3.35 -36.78 -22.95
N PRO A 822 -4.57 -37.04 -22.43
CA PRO A 822 -5.25 -38.29 -22.70
C PRO A 822 -5.45 -38.53 -24.20
#